data_AF-A0A957CNA7-F1
#
_entry.id   AF-A0A957CNA7-F1
#
_cell.length_a   1.000
_cell.length_b   1.000
_cell.length_c   1.000
_cell.angle_alpha   90.00
_cell.angle_beta   90.00
_cell.angle_gamma   90.00
#
_symmetry.space_group_name_H-M   'P 1'
#
loop_
_entity.id
_entity.type
_entity.pdbx_description
1 polymer ?
#
loop_
_entity_poly.entity_id
_entity_poly.type
_entity_poly.pdbx_seq_one_letter_code
_entity_poly.pdbx_strand_id
1 'polypeptide(L)'
;GVTILYFNPIFESPSNHKYDTTDYGVISRDFGDLATFEALVTEANSRGMSIVLDGVFNHTSSDSIYFDRYSRFDAAGNETSAVPGVNDGSGACESETSPYRSWYYFTDVAAGTGPCVGSDGTPGGATYESWFGFDSLPKLNAQTPAVRDLIFDGGPQSVALYWLAEGADGWRFDVGGDVDPGLTNDPANDYWESFRSTVRALHPDAYMVLEEWGNASPWTLGNEMDATMNYQYSSAMLSFWRDSTFTDNDHNSGSSAGELAPLTPSQLDARLNNWIERYPPEAMYAMMNLLGSHDTNRALFMLDENAANGTDATPLLDPNYDWSDALTRLKGVALLQMTLPGAPTIYYGDEVGLVGPTYYYGGKWEDDPYNRQPYPWLDEGGIPFYTHLQAGGAGHTDLLPYYQTLTAARNGHAALRTGSFDTLLIDDTANVYAYGRLLSDYSDAAVVIVNRDGTAQSVTVDVSGYLPVGASFTDILGSGSYVVNAGGELVVPGVPGMNGAVLVADAAMTMPPAAVNDLTATAVAADTIDLSWSAAAGATSYDVYRSPVSGGGYAFVANVVGTGYSDTGLTVANDYYYVVVSRDDGTLLASDFSNEATATTAYSIGWANLQWPAGITHTISAVTRTETIYGQIWIDGVTGEPGATPGLLAQVGFGPVGSAPDNSWMWEAMSFNSDVGNNDEYMGSLLPDELGTFCYTTRYSGDGGSSWFYAVNGPDEANPTCPGPFGVLTVVAGADTTAPDAPTNLAVAGTTNSSVSLMWDAHPNTAGDLYGFEVYRENVATPGFSRIDTIADPTATGYTDDSVVTGETYNYYIVAFDTSYNRSAASNTVQATAEPRMVSVTFRVGVPVYTLGTVYIVGDIAEFGPWNPGLAAMTQVDATTWEYTLDILDGTSMQYKFTRGSWDTVESWGSIVSINNRSATISYGTAGTQLIDMTATDWGTGADSTKAVQYWRDPLVVSTSPADGATDVLVNTAVSVVWSVPMEPDTDFVVEGPGGPVAGSFAYDDVTQTVTFTPDALLAKGATYTVTVAGAVSVGIPGGDSGVQQMPVVFSFTTEPPTVPELFDALRADINSLVANGDMYAFDGNRLLNRLDRAEQLWEIGRPVFATRRLAGFIDDIERLVRIGRLDAAIGDDLVMQAEAIIDLINP
;
A
#
# COMPACT_ATOMS: atom_id res chain seq x y z
N GLY A 1 4.73 28.35 -21.38
CA GLY A 1 5.20 26.96 -21.52
C GLY A 1 4.79 26.07 -20.36
N VAL A 2 4.17 26.60 -19.30
CA VAL A 2 3.68 25.82 -18.17
C VAL A 2 2.47 24.97 -18.58
N THR A 3 2.39 23.74 -18.06
CA THR A 3 1.30 22.79 -18.31
C THR A 3 0.63 22.31 -17.02
N ILE A 4 1.10 22.73 -15.84
CA ILE A 4 0.51 22.38 -14.55
C ILE A 4 0.54 23.62 -13.65
N LEU A 5 -0.58 23.92 -12.99
CA LEU A 5 -0.68 24.91 -11.93
C LEU A 5 -0.83 24.18 -10.60
N TYR A 6 0.15 24.35 -9.72
CA TYR A 6 0.02 23.98 -8.32
C TYR A 6 -0.36 25.23 -7.53
N PHE A 7 -1.46 25.15 -6.77
CA PHE A 7 -1.88 26.20 -5.86
C PHE A 7 -1.58 25.78 -4.43
N ASN A 8 -0.99 26.69 -3.66
CA ASN A 8 -1.08 26.71 -2.19
C ASN A 8 -2.55 26.67 -1.73
N PRO A 9 -2.85 26.49 -0.43
CA PRO A 9 -4.23 26.25 0.00
C PRO A 9 -5.18 27.36 -0.43
N ILE A 10 -6.30 26.97 -1.05
CA ILE A 10 -7.33 27.89 -1.59
C ILE A 10 -8.65 27.83 -0.81
N PHE A 11 -8.75 26.94 0.17
CA PHE A 11 -9.96 26.73 0.95
C PHE A 11 -10.16 27.83 1.99
N GLU A 12 -11.39 27.99 2.47
CA GLU A 12 -11.74 29.04 3.44
C GLU A 12 -10.84 28.95 4.68
N SER A 13 -10.23 30.09 5.04
CA SER A 13 -9.36 30.21 6.21
C SER A 13 -9.14 31.70 6.54
N PRO A 14 -8.87 32.04 7.82
CA PRO A 14 -8.68 33.42 8.24
C PRO A 14 -7.31 34.00 7.89
N SER A 15 -6.29 33.18 7.64
CA SER A 15 -4.93 33.66 7.34
C SER A 15 -4.75 34.00 5.86
N ASN A 16 -3.62 34.60 5.52
CA ASN A 16 -3.24 34.82 4.12
C ASN A 16 -2.73 33.54 3.43
N HIS A 17 -2.09 32.63 4.17
CA HIS A 17 -1.47 31.40 3.67
C HIS A 17 -2.43 30.22 3.61
N LYS A 18 -3.54 30.29 4.35
CA LYS A 18 -4.68 29.37 4.31
C LYS A 18 -4.44 27.93 4.83
N TYR A 19 -3.22 27.59 5.26
CA TYR A 19 -2.91 26.31 5.96
C TYR A 19 -3.71 26.06 7.25
N ASP A 20 -4.15 27.10 7.94
CA ASP A 20 -5.14 27.00 8.99
C ASP A 20 -6.55 26.93 8.37
N THR A 21 -6.89 25.81 7.74
CA THR A 21 -8.16 25.64 7.01
C THR A 21 -9.38 25.68 7.93
N THR A 22 -10.34 26.57 7.63
CA THR A 22 -11.62 26.68 8.33
C THR A 22 -12.66 25.70 7.79
N ASP A 23 -12.77 25.60 6.46
CA ASP A 23 -13.68 24.68 5.76
C ASP A 23 -13.07 24.23 4.42
N TYR A 24 -12.84 22.92 4.28
CA TYR A 24 -12.27 22.30 3.08
C TYR A 24 -13.24 22.25 1.89
N GLY A 25 -14.55 22.33 2.13
CA GLY A 25 -15.58 22.22 1.10
C GLY A 25 -15.85 23.52 0.34
N VAL A 26 -15.23 24.63 0.76
CA VAL A 26 -15.54 25.97 0.27
C VAL A 26 -14.27 26.70 -0.15
N ILE A 27 -14.28 27.29 -1.35
CA ILE A 27 -13.24 28.21 -1.80
C ILE A 27 -13.24 29.44 -0.88
N SER A 28 -12.04 29.87 -0.48
CA SER A 28 -11.89 31.07 0.33
C SER A 28 -12.58 32.28 -0.31
N ARG A 29 -13.38 32.99 0.49
CA ARG A 29 -14.06 34.22 0.09
C ARG A 29 -13.11 35.33 -0.39
N ASP A 30 -11.84 35.28 0.00
CA ASP A 30 -10.80 36.21 -0.47
C ASP A 30 -10.39 35.93 -1.93
N PHE A 31 -10.58 34.69 -2.40
CA PHE A 31 -10.15 34.24 -3.73
C PHE A 31 -11.33 34.11 -4.71
N GLY A 32 -12.53 33.80 -4.23
CA GLY A 32 -13.73 33.72 -5.07
C GLY A 32 -14.79 32.79 -4.48
N ASP A 33 -15.35 31.96 -5.35
CA ASP A 33 -16.36 30.95 -5.05
C ASP A 33 -16.18 29.72 -5.96
N LEU A 34 -17.04 28.71 -5.82
CA LEU A 34 -16.99 27.51 -6.67
C LEU A 34 -17.09 27.85 -8.17
N ALA A 35 -17.96 28.78 -8.56
CA ALA A 35 -18.10 29.18 -9.96
C ALA A 35 -16.81 29.81 -10.52
N THR A 36 -16.06 30.52 -9.67
CA THR A 36 -14.74 31.07 -10.01
C THR A 36 -13.72 29.94 -10.21
N PHE A 37 -13.75 28.91 -9.37
CA PHE A 37 -12.90 27.72 -9.52
C PHE A 37 -13.23 26.93 -10.80
N GLU A 38 -14.51 26.65 -11.07
CA GLU A 38 -14.95 25.98 -12.31
C GLU A 38 -14.53 26.78 -13.56
N ALA A 39 -14.58 28.11 -13.50
CA ALA A 39 -14.09 28.97 -14.57
C ALA A 39 -12.55 28.87 -14.74
N LEU A 40 -11.79 28.82 -13.65
CA LEU A 40 -10.35 28.58 -13.68
C LEU A 40 -10.02 27.22 -14.30
N VAL A 41 -10.71 26.15 -13.87
CA VAL A 41 -10.59 24.79 -14.43
C VAL A 41 -10.87 24.80 -15.93
N THR A 42 -11.97 25.44 -16.35
CA THR A 42 -12.35 25.55 -17.77
C THR A 42 -11.26 26.25 -18.58
N GLU A 43 -10.73 27.37 -18.09
CA GLU A 43 -9.69 28.12 -18.77
C GLU A 43 -8.35 27.36 -18.78
N ALA A 44 -7.97 26.68 -17.69
CA ALA A 44 -6.77 25.84 -17.62
C ALA A 44 -6.85 24.69 -18.64
N ASN A 45 -7.97 23.95 -18.65
CA ASN A 45 -8.23 22.86 -19.59
C ASN A 45 -8.17 23.32 -21.04
N SER A 46 -8.74 24.50 -21.36
CA SER A 46 -8.69 25.05 -22.72
C SER A 46 -7.26 25.36 -23.21
N ARG A 47 -6.30 25.45 -22.28
CA ARG A 47 -4.87 25.68 -22.53
C ARG A 47 -4.03 24.41 -22.38
N GLY A 48 -4.65 23.26 -22.12
CA GLY A 48 -3.96 22.00 -21.85
C GLY A 48 -3.15 22.05 -20.55
N MET A 49 -3.66 22.76 -19.55
CA MET A 49 -3.03 22.88 -18.24
C MET A 49 -3.84 22.10 -17.20
N SER A 50 -3.14 21.36 -16.35
CA SER A 50 -3.71 20.65 -15.20
C SER A 50 -3.63 21.49 -13.92
N ILE A 51 -4.49 21.21 -12.95
CA ILE A 51 -4.55 21.89 -11.65
C ILE A 51 -4.25 20.89 -10.53
N VAL A 52 -3.28 21.21 -9.68
CA VAL A 52 -2.94 20.47 -8.46
C VAL A 52 -3.26 21.34 -7.25
N LEU A 53 -3.99 20.80 -6.29
CA LEU A 53 -4.39 21.52 -5.07
C LEU A 53 -3.54 21.10 -3.87
N ASP A 54 -3.40 22.00 -2.91
CA ASP A 54 -2.76 21.74 -1.63
C ASP A 54 -3.75 21.08 -0.64
N GLY A 55 -3.45 19.85 -0.24
CA GLY A 55 -4.21 19.05 0.71
C GLY A 55 -3.61 19.15 2.11
N VAL A 56 -4.12 20.10 2.90
CA VAL A 56 -3.69 20.32 4.29
C VAL A 56 -4.43 19.37 5.23
N PHE A 57 -4.06 18.08 5.20
CA PHE A 57 -4.83 17.01 5.85
C PHE A 57 -4.27 16.58 7.22
N ASN A 58 -3.15 17.16 7.64
CA ASN A 58 -2.56 16.91 8.96
C ASN A 58 -3.24 17.71 10.09
N HIS A 59 -3.79 18.88 9.79
CA HIS A 59 -4.34 19.81 10.78
C HIS A 59 -5.39 20.73 10.16
N THR A 60 -6.19 21.39 11.01
CA THR A 60 -7.16 22.44 10.60
C THR A 60 -6.81 23.77 11.26
N SER A 61 -7.59 24.82 10.98
CA SER A 61 -7.62 26.01 11.82
C SER A 61 -8.14 25.71 13.22
N SER A 62 -7.64 26.45 14.21
CA SER A 62 -8.30 26.59 15.51
C SER A 62 -9.66 27.30 15.42
N ASP A 63 -9.92 28.04 14.35
CA ASP A 63 -11.23 28.67 14.05
C ASP A 63 -11.97 27.93 12.94
N SER A 64 -11.76 26.61 12.83
CA SER A 64 -12.47 25.77 11.86
C SER A 64 -13.89 25.46 12.32
N ILE A 65 -14.76 25.08 11.39
CA ILE A 65 -16.12 24.63 11.70
C ILE A 65 -16.15 23.37 12.59
N TYR A 66 -15.02 22.66 12.67
CA TYR A 66 -14.85 21.45 13.48
C TYR A 66 -14.27 21.77 14.87
N PHE A 67 -13.26 22.65 14.96
CA PHE A 67 -12.59 22.98 16.22
C PHE A 67 -13.28 24.12 16.97
N ASP A 68 -13.62 25.19 16.26
CA ASP A 68 -14.32 26.41 16.72
C ASP A 68 -13.87 26.98 18.08
N ARG A 69 -12.60 27.35 18.21
CA ARG A 69 -12.05 27.97 19.42
C ARG A 69 -12.72 29.29 19.79
N TYR A 70 -13.31 29.98 18.83
CA TYR A 70 -13.88 31.30 19.02
C TYR A 70 -15.41 31.33 19.00
N SER A 71 -16.08 30.17 18.93
CA SER A 71 -17.54 30.06 18.98
C SER A 71 -18.24 30.84 17.87
N ARG A 72 -17.72 30.78 16.65
CA ARG A 72 -18.24 31.53 15.50
C ARG A 72 -19.25 30.75 14.70
N PHE A 73 -19.30 29.44 14.81
CA PHE A 73 -20.14 28.58 13.98
C PHE A 73 -21.28 28.00 14.83
N ASP A 74 -22.40 27.70 14.18
CA ASP A 74 -23.43 26.85 14.79
C ASP A 74 -23.18 25.37 14.47
N ALA A 75 -23.97 24.48 15.08
CA ALA A 75 -23.89 23.04 14.84
C ALA A 75 -24.07 22.62 13.35
N ALA A 76 -24.60 23.49 12.49
CA ALA A 76 -24.71 23.26 11.05
C ALA A 76 -23.55 23.88 10.25
N GLY A 77 -22.51 24.38 10.92
CA GLY A 77 -21.33 24.99 10.31
C GLY A 77 -21.57 26.41 9.78
N ASN A 78 -22.70 27.05 10.09
CA ASN A 78 -22.97 28.41 9.62
C ASN A 78 -22.26 29.43 10.51
N GLU A 79 -21.56 30.39 9.91
CA GLU A 79 -20.97 31.51 10.66
C GLU A 79 -22.09 32.36 11.29
N THR A 80 -22.21 32.33 12.62
CA THR A 80 -23.19 33.10 13.40
C THR A 80 -22.62 34.43 13.92
N SER A 81 -21.30 34.60 13.90
CA SER A 81 -20.63 35.80 14.40
C SER A 81 -19.26 36.05 13.74
N ALA A 82 -19.06 37.27 13.25
CA ALA A 82 -17.77 37.74 12.69
C ALA A 82 -16.69 38.08 13.75
N VAL A 83 -17.04 37.94 15.03
CA VAL A 83 -16.15 38.08 16.20
C VAL A 83 -16.35 36.83 17.07
N PRO A 84 -15.51 36.58 18.11
CA PRO A 84 -15.79 35.46 19.00
C PRO A 84 -17.24 35.48 19.50
N GLY A 85 -17.98 34.42 19.21
CA GLY A 85 -19.43 34.36 19.40
C GLY A 85 -19.82 33.72 20.73
N VAL A 86 -20.96 33.04 20.75
CA VAL A 86 -21.50 32.42 21.96
C VAL A 86 -21.27 30.93 21.85
N ASN A 87 -20.50 30.37 22.79
CA ASN A 87 -20.27 28.93 22.87
C ASN A 87 -21.60 28.18 22.92
N ASP A 88 -21.90 27.46 21.85
CA ASP A 88 -23.09 26.63 21.71
C ASP A 88 -22.77 25.13 21.86
N GLY A 89 -21.47 24.80 21.95
CA GLY A 89 -20.94 23.47 22.21
C GLY A 89 -20.78 22.61 20.96
N SER A 90 -20.86 23.22 19.78
CA SER A 90 -20.75 22.52 18.49
C SER A 90 -19.30 22.14 18.16
N GLY A 91 -18.32 23.01 18.42
CA GLY A 91 -16.91 22.77 18.11
C GLY A 91 -16.15 21.92 19.13
N ALA A 92 -15.10 21.24 18.68
CA ALA A 92 -14.24 20.39 19.53
C ALA A 92 -13.61 21.16 20.70
N CYS A 93 -13.33 22.45 20.52
CA CYS A 93 -12.75 23.35 21.50
C CYS A 93 -13.82 23.95 22.44
N GLU A 94 -15.09 23.83 22.09
CA GLU A 94 -16.20 24.40 22.84
C GLU A 94 -16.81 23.44 23.86
N SER A 95 -16.83 22.14 23.54
CA SER A 95 -17.44 21.10 24.36
C SER A 95 -16.69 19.76 24.26
N GLU A 96 -16.63 19.02 25.37
CA GLU A 96 -16.16 17.63 25.38
C GLU A 96 -17.13 16.67 24.67
N THR A 97 -18.38 17.07 24.51
CA THR A 97 -19.42 16.28 23.84
C THR A 97 -19.60 16.69 22.38
N SER A 98 -18.77 17.60 21.85
CA SER A 98 -18.79 17.94 20.44
C SER A 98 -18.53 16.68 19.59
N PRO A 99 -19.25 16.47 18.48
CA PRO A 99 -19.01 15.33 17.57
C PRO A 99 -17.58 15.34 16.99
N TYR A 100 -16.96 16.52 16.89
CA TYR A 100 -15.61 16.71 16.39
C TYR A 100 -14.53 16.52 17.46
N ARG A 101 -14.91 16.26 18.73
CA ARG A 101 -13.93 16.23 19.82
C ARG A 101 -12.84 15.17 19.63
N SER A 102 -13.19 14.01 19.09
CA SER A 102 -12.29 12.88 18.81
C SER A 102 -11.40 13.09 17.58
N TRP A 103 -11.65 14.14 16.79
CA TRP A 103 -10.86 14.47 15.61
C TRP A 103 -9.50 15.09 15.97
N TYR A 104 -9.27 15.46 17.22
CA TYR A 104 -8.07 16.15 17.69
C TYR A 104 -7.51 15.52 18.96
N TYR A 105 -6.23 15.79 19.25
CA TYR A 105 -5.56 15.28 20.44
C TYR A 105 -5.49 16.36 21.53
N PHE A 106 -6.06 16.11 22.72
CA PHE A 106 -5.98 17.01 23.87
C PHE A 106 -5.05 16.43 24.96
N THR A 107 -4.22 17.27 25.59
CA THR A 107 -3.21 16.89 26.60
C THR A 107 -3.42 17.62 27.93
N ASP A 108 -2.84 17.12 29.05
CA ASP A 108 -2.92 17.67 30.42
C ASP A 108 -4.32 17.77 31.07
N VAL A 109 -5.33 17.23 30.40
CA VAL A 109 -6.68 16.98 30.90
C VAL A 109 -6.97 15.48 30.71
N ALA A 110 -7.66 14.81 31.65
CA ALA A 110 -8.05 13.43 31.37
C ALA A 110 -8.95 13.42 30.13
N ALA A 111 -8.96 12.33 29.35
CA ALA A 111 -9.85 12.23 28.19
C ALA A 111 -11.30 12.55 28.63
N GLY A 112 -11.86 13.65 28.12
CA GLY A 112 -13.12 14.22 28.60
C GLY A 112 -13.03 14.99 29.92
N THR A 113 -12.11 15.95 30.09
CA THR A 113 -12.12 16.86 31.27
C THR A 113 -11.93 18.36 30.99
N GLY A 114 -12.18 18.85 29.77
CA GLY A 114 -12.64 20.23 29.62
C GLY A 114 -12.86 20.69 28.18
N PRO A 115 -13.66 21.75 27.94
CA PRO A 115 -13.53 22.62 26.75
C PRO A 115 -12.09 23.14 26.62
N CYS A 116 -11.77 23.99 25.63
CA CYS A 116 -10.46 24.63 25.50
C CYS A 116 -10.15 25.62 26.64
N VAL A 117 -10.22 25.16 27.87
CA VAL A 117 -9.99 25.85 29.12
C VAL A 117 -8.87 25.06 29.79
N GLY A 118 -7.83 25.76 30.23
CA GLY A 118 -6.69 25.13 30.89
C GLY A 118 -7.13 24.36 32.13
N SER A 119 -6.31 23.40 32.58
CA SER A 119 -6.55 22.65 33.82
C SER A 119 -6.66 23.56 35.06
N ASP A 120 -6.20 24.81 34.97
CA ASP A 120 -6.30 25.87 35.97
C ASP A 120 -7.58 26.74 35.84
N GLY A 121 -8.44 26.45 34.87
CA GLY A 121 -9.66 27.19 34.57
C GLY A 121 -9.49 28.37 33.61
N THR A 122 -8.31 28.55 33.01
CA THR A 122 -8.03 29.67 32.08
C THR A 122 -8.71 29.44 30.72
N PRO A 123 -9.67 30.29 30.30
CA PRO A 123 -10.30 30.18 28.98
C PRO A 123 -9.27 30.31 27.85
N GLY A 124 -9.38 29.46 26.83
CA GLY A 124 -8.41 29.37 25.73
C GLY A 124 -7.08 28.72 26.10
N GLY A 125 -6.93 28.22 27.33
CA GLY A 125 -5.67 27.72 27.89
C GLY A 125 -5.51 26.20 27.92
N ALA A 126 -6.39 25.43 27.26
CA ALA A 126 -6.21 23.97 27.16
C ALA A 126 -4.99 23.62 26.30
N THR A 127 -4.33 22.54 26.67
CA THR A 127 -3.22 21.98 25.89
C THR A 127 -3.77 20.93 24.93
N TYR A 128 -3.39 21.02 23.67
CA TYR A 128 -3.70 20.06 22.61
C TYR A 128 -2.49 19.89 21.72
N GLU A 129 -2.44 18.77 21.00
CA GLU A 129 -1.42 18.57 19.98
C GLU A 129 -1.74 19.48 18.80
N SER A 130 -0.73 20.24 18.41
CA SER A 130 -0.80 21.09 17.25
C SER A 130 0.52 21.02 16.51
N TRP A 131 0.46 21.27 15.21
CA TRP A 131 1.63 21.17 14.36
C TRP A 131 2.71 22.16 14.85
N PHE A 132 3.88 21.62 15.22
CA PHE A 132 4.99 22.34 15.88
C PHE A 132 4.61 23.22 17.07
N GLY A 133 3.51 22.93 17.75
CA GLY A 133 3.04 23.68 18.91
C GLY A 133 2.37 25.03 18.56
N PHE A 134 2.08 25.30 17.28
CA PHE A 134 1.27 26.45 16.89
C PHE A 134 -0.19 26.22 17.28
N ASP A 135 -0.70 26.94 18.27
CA ASP A 135 -2.06 26.74 18.78
C ASP A 135 -3.16 27.04 17.74
N SER A 136 -2.83 27.76 16.67
CA SER A 136 -3.72 27.97 15.53
C SER A 136 -3.91 26.76 14.63
N LEU A 137 -3.08 25.70 14.76
CA LEU A 137 -3.02 24.53 13.86
C LEU A 137 -3.24 23.20 14.62
N PRO A 138 -4.40 22.99 15.27
CA PRO A 138 -4.70 21.74 15.97
C PRO A 138 -4.60 20.53 15.03
N LYS A 139 -3.83 19.51 15.45
CA LYS A 139 -3.53 18.32 14.65
C LYS A 139 -4.75 17.41 14.56
N LEU A 140 -5.11 17.03 13.33
CA LEU A 140 -6.13 16.03 13.07
C LEU A 140 -5.64 14.63 13.46
N ASN A 141 -6.53 13.85 14.03
CA ASN A 141 -6.32 12.43 14.24
C ASN A 141 -6.70 11.67 12.96
N ALA A 142 -5.71 11.45 12.11
CA ALA A 142 -5.83 10.76 10.83
C ALA A 142 -6.37 9.31 10.95
N GLN A 143 -6.29 8.69 12.13
CA GLN A 143 -6.83 7.35 12.39
C GLN A 143 -8.33 7.38 12.73
N THR A 144 -8.91 8.55 13.01
CA THR A 144 -10.34 8.67 13.27
C THR A 144 -11.12 8.43 11.97
N PRO A 145 -12.01 7.43 11.89
CA PRO A 145 -12.74 7.12 10.65
C PRO A 145 -13.48 8.33 10.07
N ALA A 146 -14.13 9.15 10.91
CA ALA A 146 -14.81 10.37 10.46
C ALA A 146 -13.87 11.43 9.84
N VAL A 147 -12.60 11.47 10.24
CA VAL A 147 -11.58 12.32 9.61
C VAL A 147 -11.20 11.74 8.23
N ARG A 148 -11.04 10.42 8.13
CA ARG A 148 -10.81 9.74 6.83
C ARG A 148 -12.00 9.92 5.90
N ASP A 149 -13.24 9.84 6.42
CA ASP A 149 -14.46 10.07 5.66
C ASP A 149 -14.52 11.48 5.10
N LEU A 150 -14.20 12.48 5.94
CA LEU A 150 -14.08 13.86 5.50
C LEU A 150 -13.06 13.99 4.37
N ILE A 151 -11.85 13.42 4.53
CA ILE A 151 -10.76 13.66 3.59
C ILE A 151 -10.89 12.83 2.31
N PHE A 152 -11.14 11.52 2.38
CA PHE A 152 -11.15 10.66 1.19
C PHE A 152 -12.16 9.49 1.19
N ASP A 153 -12.48 8.87 2.33
CA ASP A 153 -13.27 7.61 2.40
C ASP A 153 -14.81 7.83 2.38
N GLY A 154 -15.28 9.07 2.59
CA GLY A 154 -16.71 9.42 2.70
C GLY A 154 -17.49 9.40 1.38
N GLY A 155 -16.98 8.70 0.37
CA GLY A 155 -17.55 8.66 -0.99
C GLY A 155 -17.34 9.96 -1.76
N PRO A 156 -18.15 10.24 -2.81
CA PRO A 156 -17.92 11.36 -3.73
C PRO A 156 -17.93 12.77 -3.11
N GLN A 157 -18.38 12.90 -1.85
CA GLN A 157 -18.43 14.17 -1.12
C GLN A 157 -17.19 14.39 -0.23
N SER A 158 -16.31 13.40 -0.10
CA SER A 158 -15.03 13.58 0.59
C SER A 158 -14.19 14.63 -0.12
N VAL A 159 -13.41 15.41 0.63
CA VAL A 159 -12.65 16.55 0.12
C VAL A 159 -11.81 16.17 -1.10
N ALA A 160 -11.08 15.05 -1.02
CA ALA A 160 -10.23 14.57 -2.09
C ALA A 160 -11.02 14.28 -3.37
N LEU A 161 -12.13 13.56 -3.28
CA LEU A 161 -12.92 13.13 -4.44
C LEU A 161 -13.80 14.25 -5.00
N TYR A 162 -14.36 15.09 -4.14
CA TYR A 162 -15.17 16.23 -4.53
C TYR A 162 -14.36 17.18 -5.43
N TRP A 163 -13.18 17.63 -4.99
CA TRP A 163 -12.41 18.59 -5.79
C TRP A 163 -11.80 17.99 -7.07
N LEU A 164 -11.50 16.69 -7.08
CA LEU A 164 -11.14 15.98 -8.32
C LEU A 164 -12.33 15.89 -9.29
N ALA A 165 -13.55 15.72 -8.78
CA ALA A 165 -14.76 15.76 -9.60
C ALA A 165 -15.06 17.17 -10.14
N GLU A 166 -14.75 18.22 -9.37
CA GLU A 166 -14.84 19.63 -9.80
C GLU A 166 -13.73 20.04 -10.79
N GLY A 167 -12.76 19.15 -11.05
CA GLY A 167 -11.78 19.28 -12.14
C GLY A 167 -10.36 19.61 -11.72
N ALA A 168 -9.99 19.39 -10.45
CA ALA A 168 -8.59 19.23 -10.10
C ALA A 168 -8.02 17.91 -10.68
N ASP A 169 -6.72 17.89 -10.93
CA ASP A 169 -5.98 16.77 -11.52
C ASP A 169 -5.01 16.12 -10.52
N GLY A 170 -4.97 16.57 -9.28
CA GLY A 170 -4.05 16.01 -8.28
C GLY A 170 -3.99 16.79 -6.97
N TRP A 171 -3.19 16.24 -6.05
CA TRP A 171 -2.98 16.74 -4.70
C TRP A 171 -1.49 16.84 -4.36
N ARG A 172 -1.10 17.96 -3.77
CA ARG A 172 0.13 18.13 -3.00
C ARG A 172 -0.23 17.98 -1.52
N PHE A 173 0.43 17.11 -0.77
CA PHE A 173 0.11 16.89 0.64
C PHE A 173 1.04 17.67 1.56
N ASP A 174 0.49 18.63 2.28
CA ASP A 174 1.18 19.39 3.31
C ASP A 174 1.57 18.49 4.48
N VAL A 175 2.85 18.56 4.88
CA VAL A 175 3.42 17.82 6.02
C VAL A 175 2.96 16.36 6.11
N GLY A 176 2.80 15.68 4.96
CA GLY A 176 2.13 14.38 4.94
C GLY A 176 2.92 13.26 5.62
N GLY A 177 4.24 13.42 5.79
CA GLY A 177 5.06 12.51 6.60
C GLY A 177 4.69 12.51 8.09
N ASP A 178 4.04 13.58 8.60
CA ASP A 178 3.55 13.66 9.99
C ASP A 178 2.18 12.98 10.18
N VAL A 179 1.48 12.70 9.07
CA VAL A 179 0.23 11.93 9.02
C VAL A 179 0.54 10.45 9.05
N ASP A 180 1.52 10.03 8.24
CA ASP A 180 1.95 8.65 8.09
C ASP A 180 3.45 8.58 7.77
N PRO A 181 4.25 7.84 8.56
CA PRO A 181 5.70 7.77 8.42
C PRO A 181 6.20 7.01 7.18
N GLY A 182 5.32 6.50 6.31
CA GLY A 182 5.69 5.88 5.03
C GLY A 182 6.28 4.48 5.17
N LEU A 183 5.89 3.76 6.21
CA LEU A 183 6.30 2.38 6.39
C LEU A 183 5.39 1.49 5.55
N THR A 184 5.89 1.01 4.40
CA THR A 184 5.09 0.18 3.48
C THR A 184 4.43 -1.00 4.20
N ASN A 185 3.10 -1.05 4.15
CA ASN A 185 2.28 -2.04 4.87
C ASN A 185 2.38 -1.95 6.39
N ASP A 186 2.50 -0.75 6.98
CA ASP A 186 2.36 -0.58 8.41
C ASP A 186 0.92 -0.90 8.83
N PRO A 187 0.67 -2.01 9.55
CA PRO A 187 -0.68 -2.37 9.96
C PRO A 187 -1.28 -1.37 10.96
N ALA A 188 -0.48 -0.45 11.52
CA ALA A 188 -0.93 0.57 12.46
C ALA A 188 -1.31 1.89 11.80
N ASN A 189 -0.88 2.16 10.56
CA ASN A 189 -1.20 3.39 9.84
C ASN A 189 -1.12 3.14 8.32
N ASP A 190 -2.27 3.08 7.66
CA ASP A 190 -2.43 2.80 6.22
C ASP A 190 -3.01 4.00 5.46
N TYR A 191 -2.80 5.20 5.99
CA TYR A 191 -3.54 6.39 5.58
C TYR A 191 -3.27 6.72 4.13
N TRP A 192 -2.00 6.74 3.71
CA TRP A 192 -1.65 7.09 2.34
C TRP A 192 -1.91 5.96 1.33
N GLU A 193 -1.78 4.69 1.71
CA GLU A 193 -2.17 3.57 0.85
C GLU A 193 -3.67 3.58 0.58
N SER A 194 -4.47 3.81 1.62
CA SER A 194 -5.91 3.89 1.51
C SER A 194 -6.35 5.12 0.73
N PHE A 195 -5.72 6.27 0.96
CA PHE A 195 -5.94 7.49 0.19
C PHE A 195 -5.67 7.22 -1.30
N ARG A 196 -4.50 6.66 -1.63
CA ARG A 196 -4.13 6.35 -3.01
C ARG A 196 -5.11 5.39 -3.66
N SER A 197 -5.40 4.27 -2.99
CA SER A 197 -6.33 3.25 -3.48
C SER A 197 -7.70 3.85 -3.79
N THR A 198 -8.24 4.64 -2.87
CA THR A 198 -9.54 5.31 -3.01
C THR A 198 -9.57 6.29 -4.18
N VAL A 199 -8.58 7.18 -4.26
CA VAL A 199 -8.52 8.18 -5.33
C VAL A 199 -8.27 7.53 -6.69
N ARG A 200 -7.33 6.58 -6.79
CA ARG A 200 -7.00 5.90 -8.06
C ARG A 200 -8.15 5.06 -8.61
N ALA A 201 -9.03 4.55 -7.76
CA ALA A 201 -10.21 3.79 -8.19
C ALA A 201 -11.18 4.64 -9.05
N LEU A 202 -11.21 5.95 -8.84
CA LEU A 202 -12.10 6.88 -9.56
C LEU A 202 -11.34 7.82 -10.51
N HIS A 203 -10.13 8.21 -10.13
CA HIS A 203 -9.26 9.15 -10.85
C HIS A 203 -7.86 8.54 -11.02
N PRO A 204 -7.70 7.57 -11.96
CA PRO A 204 -6.44 6.82 -12.12
C PRO A 204 -5.26 7.68 -12.56
N ASP A 205 -5.49 8.89 -13.07
CA ASP A 205 -4.45 9.83 -13.52
C ASP A 205 -4.13 10.93 -12.49
N ALA A 206 -4.81 10.96 -11.33
CA ALA A 206 -4.62 12.02 -10.32
C ALA A 206 -3.17 12.05 -9.80
N TYR A 207 -2.46 13.17 -9.94
CA TYR A 207 -1.08 13.29 -9.48
C TYR A 207 -1.03 13.45 -7.95
N MET A 208 -0.18 12.68 -7.27
CA MET A 208 -0.04 12.68 -5.81
C MET A 208 1.40 12.98 -5.42
N VAL A 209 1.63 14.16 -4.83
CA VAL A 209 2.96 14.61 -4.41
C VAL A 209 3.02 14.94 -2.93
N LEU A 210 3.97 14.35 -2.22
CA LEU A 210 4.18 14.62 -0.80
C LEU A 210 5.08 15.83 -0.60
N GLU A 211 4.83 16.63 0.44
CA GLU A 211 5.88 17.47 1.01
C GLU A 211 6.80 16.65 1.90
N GLU A 212 8.01 16.35 1.42
CA GLU A 212 9.09 15.77 2.22
C GLU A 212 10.43 16.40 1.83
N TRP A 213 11.14 16.94 2.82
CA TRP A 213 12.36 17.72 2.60
C TRP A 213 13.62 16.86 2.46
N GLY A 214 13.59 15.66 3.03
CA GLY A 214 14.68 14.70 3.10
C GLY A 214 14.51 13.52 2.15
N ASN A 215 14.53 12.31 2.71
CA ASN A 215 14.47 11.07 1.95
C ASN A 215 13.02 10.56 1.86
N ALA A 216 12.39 10.73 0.69
CA ALA A 216 11.01 10.30 0.45
C ALA A 216 10.88 8.89 -0.14
N SER A 217 11.96 8.09 -0.17
CA SER A 217 11.90 6.72 -0.72
C SER A 217 10.83 5.83 -0.07
N PRO A 218 10.52 5.93 1.25
CA PRO A 218 9.51 5.07 1.86
C PRO A 218 8.12 5.24 1.23
N TRP A 219 7.70 6.47 0.90
CA TRP A 219 6.39 6.78 0.33
C TRP A 219 6.28 6.61 -1.20
N THR A 220 7.39 6.35 -1.91
CA THR A 220 7.43 6.40 -3.39
C THR A 220 7.65 5.04 -4.04
N LEU A 221 7.36 3.96 -3.32
CA LEU A 221 7.48 2.58 -3.82
C LEU A 221 6.28 2.10 -4.65
N GLY A 222 5.26 2.95 -4.84
CA GLY A 222 4.16 2.75 -5.79
C GLY A 222 2.77 2.54 -5.16
N ASN A 223 2.69 2.29 -3.85
CA ASN A 223 1.45 2.09 -3.09
C ASN A 223 0.92 3.36 -2.39
N GLU A 224 1.71 4.44 -2.29
CA GLU A 224 1.32 5.70 -1.65
C GLU A 224 1.42 6.89 -2.63
N MET A 225 2.60 7.52 -2.73
CA MET A 225 2.82 8.75 -3.48
C MET A 225 3.43 8.48 -4.86
N ASP A 226 3.17 9.35 -5.83
CA ASP A 226 3.87 9.30 -7.12
C ASP A 226 5.25 9.95 -7.03
N ALA A 227 5.38 10.98 -6.18
CA ALA A 227 6.56 11.82 -6.08
C ALA A 227 6.60 12.59 -4.76
N THR A 228 7.68 13.35 -4.55
CA THR A 228 7.81 14.35 -3.49
C THR A 228 8.21 15.73 -4.04
N MET A 229 7.99 16.78 -3.24
CA MET A 229 8.66 18.07 -3.36
C MET A 229 10.16 17.89 -3.15
N ASN A 230 10.93 17.99 -4.22
CA ASN A 230 12.34 17.60 -4.21
C ASN A 230 13.24 18.73 -3.66
N TYR A 231 13.20 18.97 -2.34
CA TYR A 231 14.07 19.96 -1.70
C TYR A 231 15.55 19.57 -1.73
N GLN A 232 15.87 18.27 -1.74
CA GLN A 232 17.24 17.79 -2.00
C GLN A 232 17.75 18.25 -3.36
N TYR A 233 16.88 18.27 -4.38
CA TYR A 233 17.17 18.85 -5.69
C TYR A 233 17.46 20.33 -5.61
N SER A 234 16.59 21.09 -4.95
CA SER A 234 16.80 22.53 -4.72
C SER A 234 18.19 22.80 -4.15
N SER A 235 18.53 22.13 -3.04
CA SER A 235 19.80 22.35 -2.36
C SER A 235 21.00 22.03 -3.23
N ALA A 236 20.98 20.91 -3.98
CA ALA A 236 22.09 20.55 -4.86
C ALA A 236 22.25 21.53 -6.03
N MET A 237 21.14 21.94 -6.67
CA MET A 237 21.21 22.87 -7.80
C MET A 237 21.71 24.24 -7.37
N LEU A 238 21.15 24.80 -6.30
CA LEU A 238 21.59 26.10 -5.79
C LEU A 238 23.05 26.05 -5.35
N SER A 239 23.44 24.99 -4.63
CA SER A 239 24.82 24.78 -4.18
C SER A 239 25.83 24.70 -5.33
N PHE A 240 25.47 24.06 -6.44
CA PHE A 240 26.35 24.00 -7.62
C PHE A 240 26.61 25.39 -8.23
N TRP A 241 25.66 26.30 -8.07
CA TRP A 241 25.75 27.68 -8.56
C TRP A 241 26.22 28.68 -7.50
N ARG A 242 26.72 28.23 -6.36
CA ARG A 242 27.29 29.07 -5.30
C ARG A 242 28.79 28.87 -5.10
N ASP A 243 29.50 29.94 -4.79
CA ASP A 243 30.95 29.95 -4.53
C ASP A 243 31.27 29.93 -3.02
N SER A 244 30.29 30.25 -2.18
CA SER A 244 30.36 30.12 -0.71
C SER A 244 29.14 29.38 -0.16
N THR A 245 29.28 28.85 1.05
CA THR A 245 28.14 28.25 1.77
C THR A 245 27.13 29.32 2.16
N PHE A 246 25.86 29.11 1.83
CA PHE A 246 24.74 29.88 2.35
C PHE A 246 23.96 29.10 3.40
N THR A 247 23.54 29.80 4.45
CA THR A 247 22.66 29.26 5.48
C THR A 247 21.58 30.25 5.88
N ASP A 248 20.39 29.73 6.15
CA ASP A 248 19.24 30.46 6.70
C ASP A 248 18.48 29.59 7.71
N ASN A 249 17.22 29.93 7.98
CA ASN A 249 16.38 29.17 8.90
C ASN A 249 16.02 27.75 8.42
N ASP A 250 16.08 27.47 7.12
CA ASP A 250 15.62 26.20 6.54
C ASP A 250 16.74 25.42 5.85
N HIS A 251 17.79 26.12 5.39
CA HIS A 251 19.02 25.57 4.84
C HIS A 251 20.15 25.69 5.86
N ASN A 252 20.19 24.76 6.81
CA ASN A 252 21.24 24.70 7.82
C ASN A 252 21.62 23.25 8.15
N SER A 253 22.73 23.04 8.86
CA SER A 253 23.23 21.71 9.21
C SER A 253 22.29 20.84 10.06
N GLY A 254 21.24 21.43 10.65
CA GLY A 254 20.20 20.71 11.41
C GLY A 254 18.94 20.40 10.61
N SER A 255 18.83 20.89 9.37
CA SER A 255 17.67 20.69 8.49
C SER A 255 17.83 19.46 7.59
N SER A 256 16.71 18.91 7.13
CA SER A 256 16.71 17.80 6.16
C SER A 256 17.29 18.22 4.79
N ALA A 257 17.05 19.46 4.35
CA ALA A 257 17.61 20.01 3.12
C ALA A 257 19.12 20.27 3.21
N GLY A 258 19.62 20.61 4.40
CA GLY A 258 21.03 20.88 4.65
C GLY A 258 21.47 22.28 4.20
N GLU A 259 22.75 22.59 4.41
CA GLU A 259 23.36 23.86 4.00
C GLU A 259 23.57 23.90 2.47
N LEU A 260 23.51 25.09 1.89
CA LEU A 260 23.83 25.30 0.47
C LEU A 260 25.34 25.43 0.27
N ALA A 261 26.07 24.32 0.41
CA ALA A 261 27.52 24.28 0.33
C ALA A 261 28.03 24.08 -1.12
N PRO A 262 28.99 24.88 -1.62
CA PRO A 262 29.48 24.81 -3.00
C PRO A 262 29.81 23.39 -3.48
N LEU A 263 29.29 23.02 -4.66
CA LEU A 263 29.56 21.73 -5.29
C LEU A 263 30.46 21.87 -6.52
N THR A 264 31.41 20.94 -6.68
CA THR A 264 32.13 20.72 -7.95
C THR A 264 31.25 19.94 -8.94
N PRO A 265 31.58 19.90 -10.25
CA PRO A 265 30.93 19.01 -11.21
C PRO A 265 30.83 17.55 -10.75
N SER A 266 31.92 16.98 -10.22
CA SER A 266 31.93 15.60 -9.71
C SER A 266 31.02 15.39 -8.49
N GLN A 267 30.88 16.41 -7.63
CA GLN A 267 29.99 16.34 -6.48
C GLN A 267 28.53 16.49 -6.88
N LEU A 268 28.20 17.34 -7.86
CA LEU A 268 26.87 17.43 -8.44
C LEU A 268 26.46 16.08 -9.06
N ASP A 269 27.35 15.49 -9.85
CA ASP A 269 27.14 14.20 -10.50
C ASP A 269 26.87 13.08 -9.49
N ALA A 270 27.65 13.02 -8.40
CA ALA A 270 27.43 12.06 -7.33
C ALA A 270 26.07 12.24 -6.64
N ARG A 271 25.57 13.49 -6.50
CA ARG A 271 24.23 13.76 -5.93
C ARG A 271 23.12 13.29 -6.87
N LEU A 272 23.27 13.53 -8.17
CA LEU A 272 22.31 13.10 -9.19
C LEU A 272 22.23 11.56 -9.26
N ASN A 273 23.38 10.88 -9.31
CA ASN A 273 23.43 9.42 -9.30
C ASN A 273 22.85 8.82 -8.02
N ASN A 274 23.08 9.44 -6.86
CA ASN A 274 22.47 8.98 -5.62
C ASN A 274 20.93 9.04 -5.63
N TRP A 275 20.33 9.98 -6.37
CA TRP A 275 18.87 10.01 -6.53
C TRP A 275 18.37 8.92 -7.47
N ILE A 276 19.09 8.68 -8.57
CA ILE A 276 18.75 7.60 -9.52
C ILE A 276 18.78 6.24 -8.82
N GLU A 277 19.76 6.01 -7.95
CA GLU A 277 19.85 4.77 -7.16
C GLU A 277 18.77 4.65 -6.07
N ARG A 278 18.24 5.78 -5.59
CA ARG A 278 17.35 5.83 -4.43
C ARG A 278 15.88 5.65 -4.78
N TYR A 279 15.45 6.15 -5.94
CA TYR A 279 14.04 6.20 -6.31
C TYR A 279 13.74 5.30 -7.50
N PRO A 280 12.57 4.63 -7.53
CA PRO A 280 12.09 4.00 -8.75
C PRO A 280 12.08 5.00 -9.91
N PRO A 281 12.40 4.58 -11.15
CA PRO A 281 12.45 5.49 -12.30
C PRO A 281 11.15 6.28 -12.50
N GLU A 282 10.00 5.66 -12.28
CA GLU A 282 8.69 6.31 -12.41
C GLU A 282 8.56 7.48 -11.43
N ALA A 283 8.91 7.28 -10.16
CA ALA A 283 8.87 8.32 -9.14
C ALA A 283 9.88 9.44 -9.43
N MET A 284 11.12 9.08 -9.80
CA MET A 284 12.17 10.04 -10.15
C MET A 284 11.73 11.00 -11.26
N TYR A 285 11.06 10.48 -12.30
CA TYR A 285 10.59 11.29 -13.43
C TYR A 285 9.33 12.09 -13.13
N ALA A 286 8.62 11.76 -12.05
CA ALA A 286 7.47 12.51 -11.54
C ALA A 286 7.85 13.59 -10.50
N MET A 287 9.05 13.51 -9.88
CA MET A 287 9.50 14.42 -8.79
C MET A 287 9.24 15.89 -9.07
N MET A 288 8.67 16.60 -8.09
CA MET A 288 8.42 18.04 -8.19
C MET A 288 9.72 18.79 -7.91
N ASN A 289 10.48 19.08 -8.98
CA ASN A 289 11.80 19.71 -8.92
C ASN A 289 11.69 21.23 -8.80
N LEU A 290 11.54 21.70 -7.57
CA LEU A 290 11.52 23.12 -7.21
C LEU A 290 12.92 23.66 -6.85
N LEU A 291 13.11 24.98 -6.99
CA LEU A 291 14.31 25.71 -6.54
C LEU A 291 14.09 26.47 -5.23
N GLY A 292 12.84 26.57 -4.82
CA GLY A 292 12.38 27.32 -3.67
C GLY A 292 10.87 27.24 -3.64
N SER A 293 10.28 27.61 -2.52
CA SER A 293 8.84 27.57 -2.30
C SER A 293 8.40 28.80 -1.51
N HIS A 294 7.17 28.73 -1.03
CA HIS A 294 6.59 29.67 -0.10
C HIS A 294 7.12 29.48 1.34
N ASP A 295 7.99 28.48 1.58
CA ASP A 295 8.62 28.17 2.88
C ASP A 295 10.15 28.15 2.77
N THR A 296 10.70 28.78 1.73
CA THR A 296 12.15 29.02 1.63
C THR A 296 12.40 30.45 1.21
N ASN A 297 13.63 30.94 1.43
CA ASN A 297 14.06 32.16 0.78
C ASN A 297 13.90 32.05 -0.76
N ARG A 298 13.76 33.20 -1.43
CA ARG A 298 13.70 33.23 -2.90
C ARG A 298 15.01 32.72 -3.50
N ALA A 299 14.95 31.90 -4.55
CA ALA A 299 16.13 31.35 -5.21
C ALA A 299 17.12 32.44 -5.63
N LEU A 300 16.62 33.60 -6.10
CA LEU A 300 17.48 34.75 -6.44
C LEU A 300 18.27 35.27 -5.22
N PHE A 301 17.65 35.33 -4.04
CA PHE A 301 18.35 35.74 -2.81
C PHE A 301 19.34 34.67 -2.34
N MET A 302 18.95 33.39 -2.37
CA MET A 302 19.83 32.27 -2.03
C MET A 302 21.03 32.13 -2.96
N LEU A 303 21.02 32.74 -4.14
CA LEU A 303 22.14 32.78 -5.09
C LEU A 303 22.97 34.07 -5.02
N ASP A 304 22.59 35.03 -4.18
CA ASP A 304 23.35 36.27 -4.03
C ASP A 304 24.64 36.00 -3.26
N GLU A 305 25.77 36.37 -3.86
CA GLU A 305 27.10 36.25 -3.26
C GLU A 305 27.53 37.54 -2.53
N ASN A 306 26.68 38.57 -2.54
CA ASN A 306 26.97 39.84 -1.87
C ASN A 306 26.29 39.93 -0.50
N ALA A 307 25.02 40.31 -0.42
CA ALA A 307 24.34 40.55 0.84
C ALA A 307 24.06 39.26 1.61
N ALA A 308 23.65 38.18 0.92
CA ALA A 308 23.30 36.91 1.55
C ALA A 308 24.49 36.18 2.22
N ASN A 309 25.73 36.52 1.85
CA ASN A 309 26.95 36.05 2.49
C ASN A 309 27.29 36.77 3.81
N GLY A 310 26.68 37.93 4.03
CA GLY A 310 26.85 38.71 5.25
C GLY A 310 25.70 38.48 6.24
N THR A 311 25.68 39.32 7.28
CA THR A 311 24.58 39.40 8.26
C THR A 311 23.92 40.78 8.24
N ASP A 312 24.24 41.62 7.25
CA ASP A 312 23.76 43.00 7.14
C ASP A 312 22.74 43.10 6.02
N ALA A 313 21.48 43.31 6.38
CA ALA A 313 20.38 43.49 5.44
C ALA A 313 20.33 44.89 4.80
N THR A 314 21.14 45.84 5.28
CA THR A 314 21.10 47.24 4.82
C THR A 314 21.25 47.42 3.30
N PRO A 315 22.12 46.67 2.58
CA PRO A 315 22.24 46.78 1.13
C PRO A 315 20.94 46.47 0.37
N LEU A 316 20.12 45.56 0.91
CA LEU A 316 18.85 45.16 0.29
C LEU A 316 17.78 46.25 0.36
N LEU A 317 17.99 47.29 1.17
CA LEU A 317 17.09 48.45 1.27
C LEU A 317 17.34 49.49 0.15
N ASP A 318 18.29 49.26 -0.76
CA ASP A 318 18.47 50.06 -1.97
C ASP A 318 17.68 49.46 -3.15
N PRO A 319 16.71 50.17 -3.75
CA PRO A 319 15.99 49.69 -4.93
C PRO A 319 16.89 49.46 -6.17
N ASN A 320 18.12 50.00 -6.18
CA ASN A 320 19.12 49.82 -7.24
C ASN A 320 20.20 48.78 -6.88
N TYR A 321 19.96 47.93 -5.89
CA TYR A 321 20.85 46.82 -5.58
C TYR A 321 21.18 45.99 -6.83
N ASP A 322 22.45 45.62 -6.98
CA ASP A 322 22.94 44.92 -8.17
C ASP A 322 22.69 43.42 -8.08
N TRP A 323 21.59 42.99 -8.71
CA TRP A 323 21.21 41.58 -8.81
C TRP A 323 21.85 40.85 -10.01
N SER A 324 22.74 41.47 -10.78
CA SER A 324 23.21 40.92 -12.06
C SER A 324 23.91 39.56 -11.94
N ASP A 325 24.72 39.36 -10.90
CA ASP A 325 25.39 38.07 -10.65
C ASP A 325 24.37 36.98 -10.27
N ALA A 326 23.49 37.27 -9.32
CA ALA A 326 22.44 36.34 -8.88
C ALA A 326 21.47 35.97 -10.02
N LEU A 327 21.10 36.94 -10.88
CA LEU A 327 20.29 36.69 -12.08
C LEU A 327 21.01 35.77 -13.07
N THR A 328 22.33 35.92 -13.22
CA THR A 328 23.14 35.05 -14.08
C THR A 328 23.16 33.62 -13.54
N ARG A 329 23.38 33.45 -12.22
CA ARG A 329 23.33 32.15 -11.54
C ARG A 329 21.94 31.50 -11.66
N LEU A 330 20.87 32.29 -11.49
CA LEU A 330 19.50 31.80 -11.61
C LEU A 330 19.19 31.27 -13.02
N LYS A 331 19.75 31.86 -14.09
CA LYS A 331 19.67 31.28 -15.45
C LYS A 331 20.35 29.93 -15.52
N GLY A 332 21.52 29.80 -14.91
CA GLY A 332 22.25 28.54 -14.82
C GLY A 332 21.47 27.44 -14.08
N VAL A 333 20.85 27.78 -12.95
CA VAL A 333 19.99 26.88 -12.20
C VAL A 333 18.74 26.49 -13.00
N ALA A 334 18.09 27.45 -13.67
CA ALA A 334 16.92 27.21 -14.51
C ALA A 334 17.23 26.30 -15.71
N LEU A 335 18.43 26.42 -16.30
CA LEU A 335 18.90 25.52 -17.37
C LEU A 335 18.87 24.08 -16.88
N LEU A 336 19.49 23.78 -15.72
CA LEU A 336 19.47 22.44 -15.13
C LEU A 336 18.03 21.99 -14.81
N GLN A 337 17.23 22.88 -14.21
CA GLN A 337 15.83 22.61 -13.89
C GLN A 337 15.01 22.16 -15.09
N MET A 338 15.18 22.82 -16.23
CA MET A 338 14.39 22.52 -17.42
C MET A 338 14.95 21.37 -18.25
N THR A 339 16.11 20.81 -17.90
CA THR A 339 16.80 19.81 -18.72
C THR A 339 17.18 18.52 -18.00
N LEU A 340 16.99 18.44 -16.67
CA LEU A 340 17.08 17.20 -15.89
C LEU A 340 15.74 16.41 -15.87
N PRO A 341 15.75 15.11 -15.48
CA PRO A 341 14.54 14.32 -15.23
C PRO A 341 13.70 14.88 -14.07
N GLY A 342 12.39 14.64 -14.08
CA GLY A 342 11.43 15.15 -13.10
C GLY A 342 10.47 16.21 -13.68
N ALA A 343 9.61 16.77 -12.84
CA ALA A 343 8.68 17.85 -13.15
C ALA A 343 9.24 19.21 -12.67
N PRO A 344 9.80 20.05 -13.57
CA PRO A 344 10.35 21.35 -13.19
C PRO A 344 9.26 22.26 -12.64
N THR A 345 9.44 22.76 -11.42
CA THR A 345 8.44 23.57 -10.73
C THR A 345 8.97 24.97 -10.48
N ILE A 346 8.34 25.96 -11.12
CA ILE A 346 8.69 27.37 -10.98
C ILE A 346 7.82 27.97 -9.87
N TYR A 347 8.44 28.45 -8.80
CA TYR A 347 7.72 29.25 -7.80
C TYR A 347 7.42 30.64 -8.38
N TYR A 348 6.15 31.06 -8.32
CA TYR A 348 5.67 32.23 -9.07
C TYR A 348 6.57 33.46 -8.85
N GLY A 349 7.09 34.03 -9.93
CA GLY A 349 7.97 35.19 -9.89
C GLY A 349 9.46 34.85 -10.00
N ASP A 350 9.88 33.63 -9.74
CA ASP A 350 11.29 33.24 -9.95
C ASP A 350 11.70 33.39 -11.42
N GLU A 351 10.77 33.25 -12.36
CA GLU A 351 11.01 33.46 -13.80
C GLU A 351 11.27 34.92 -14.18
N VAL A 352 10.97 35.87 -13.29
CA VAL A 352 11.34 37.30 -13.42
C VAL A 352 12.36 37.73 -12.36
N GLY A 353 12.82 36.81 -11.51
CA GLY A 353 13.75 37.10 -10.42
C GLY A 353 13.09 37.86 -9.27
N LEU A 354 11.86 37.50 -8.92
CA LEU A 354 11.12 38.13 -7.83
C LEU A 354 11.85 37.95 -6.50
N VAL A 355 12.07 39.08 -5.82
CA VAL A 355 12.66 39.15 -4.50
C VAL A 355 12.20 40.45 -3.83
N GLY A 356 12.04 40.43 -2.52
CA GLY A 356 11.81 41.62 -1.68
C GLY A 356 12.98 41.82 -0.71
N PRO A 357 13.07 42.98 -0.05
CA PRO A 357 14.02 43.16 1.04
C PRO A 357 13.77 42.11 2.15
N THR A 358 14.75 41.26 2.41
CA THR A 358 14.70 40.27 3.50
C THR A 358 15.33 40.82 4.80
N TYR A 359 15.21 40.09 5.89
CA TYR A 359 15.65 40.46 7.22
C TYR A 359 16.59 39.42 7.83
N TYR A 360 17.62 39.89 8.55
CA TYR A 360 18.51 39.03 9.33
C TYR A 360 18.16 39.17 10.81
N TYR A 361 17.70 38.09 11.43
CA TYR A 361 17.27 38.06 12.81
C TYR A 361 17.67 36.76 13.50
N GLY A 362 17.84 36.78 14.82
CA GLY A 362 18.14 35.56 15.58
C GLY A 362 19.44 34.83 15.22
N GLY A 363 20.32 35.44 14.41
CA GLY A 363 21.55 34.80 13.92
C GLY A 363 21.36 34.01 12.61
N LYS A 364 20.29 34.28 11.87
CA LYS A 364 19.95 33.64 10.59
C LYS A 364 19.22 34.63 9.67
N TRP A 365 19.21 34.36 8.37
CA TRP A 365 18.28 35.00 7.45
C TRP A 365 16.88 34.42 7.68
N GLU A 366 15.86 35.27 7.61
CA GLU A 366 14.45 34.86 7.69
C GLU A 366 13.85 34.86 6.28
N ASP A 367 12.91 33.98 6.01
CA ASP A 367 12.32 33.76 4.69
C ASP A 367 10.84 34.19 4.61
N ASP A 368 9.90 33.52 5.28
CA ASP A 368 8.46 33.86 5.35
C ASP A 368 8.26 35.03 6.32
N PRO A 369 7.53 36.11 5.94
CA PRO A 369 6.74 36.30 4.71
C PRO A 369 7.43 37.06 3.58
N TYR A 370 8.76 37.25 3.65
CA TYR A 370 9.51 37.97 2.63
C TYR A 370 9.56 37.24 1.28
N ASN A 371 9.39 35.93 1.26
CA ASN A 371 9.31 35.09 0.06
C ASN A 371 7.93 35.13 -0.67
N ARG A 372 6.88 35.72 -0.08
CA ARG A 372 5.50 35.77 -0.60
C ARG A 372 5.09 37.15 -1.15
N GLN A 373 6.00 37.83 -1.84
CA GLN A 373 5.73 39.14 -2.44
C GLN A 373 4.69 39.08 -3.57
N PRO A 374 3.83 40.11 -3.73
CA PRO A 374 2.97 40.22 -4.90
C PRO A 374 3.76 40.12 -6.21
N TYR A 375 3.20 39.43 -7.20
CA TYR A 375 3.84 39.30 -8.51
C TYR A 375 3.97 40.67 -9.21
N PRO A 376 5.11 40.97 -9.86
CA PRO A 376 5.38 42.29 -10.44
C PRO A 376 4.75 42.43 -11.85
N TRP A 377 3.41 42.46 -11.92
CA TRP A 377 2.69 42.70 -13.18
C TRP A 377 3.00 44.11 -13.73
N LEU A 378 3.37 44.19 -15.02
CA LEU A 378 3.77 45.45 -15.66
C LEU A 378 2.58 46.36 -16.01
N ASP A 379 1.38 45.79 -16.07
CA ASP A 379 0.12 46.43 -16.43
C ASP A 379 -0.77 46.75 -15.23
N GLU A 380 -0.39 46.32 -14.03
CA GLU A 380 -1.08 46.64 -12.77
C GLU A 380 -0.50 47.88 -12.08
N GLY A 381 -1.32 48.50 -11.22
CA GLY A 381 -0.92 49.70 -10.48
C GLY A 381 0.11 49.40 -9.38
N GLY A 382 1.29 50.01 -9.44
CA GLY A 382 2.35 49.86 -8.44
C GLY A 382 3.72 50.04 -9.09
N ILE A 383 4.79 50.18 -8.29
CA ILE A 383 6.17 50.13 -8.82
C ILE A 383 6.90 49.06 -7.99
N PRO A 384 7.29 47.92 -8.60
CA PRO A 384 8.13 46.93 -7.94
C PRO A 384 9.37 47.58 -7.31
N PHE A 385 9.74 47.15 -6.11
CA PHE A 385 10.78 47.81 -5.32
C PHE A 385 12.13 47.83 -6.06
N TYR A 386 12.58 46.67 -6.57
CA TYR A 386 13.85 46.57 -7.30
C TYR A 386 13.70 46.91 -8.79
N THR A 387 14.69 47.61 -9.34
CA THR A 387 14.68 48.08 -10.73
C THR A 387 14.68 46.96 -11.78
N HIS A 388 15.23 45.77 -11.49
CA HIS A 388 15.22 44.65 -12.45
C HIS A 388 13.83 44.06 -12.67
N LEU A 389 12.89 44.28 -11.73
CA LEU A 389 11.48 43.85 -11.79
C LEU A 389 10.56 44.89 -12.43
N GLN A 390 11.08 46.08 -12.79
CA GLN A 390 10.27 47.12 -13.40
C GLN A 390 10.23 46.97 -14.92
N ALA A 391 9.35 47.74 -15.58
CA ALA A 391 9.29 47.77 -17.04
C ALA A 391 10.66 48.12 -17.66
N GLY A 392 11.18 47.23 -18.51
CA GLY A 392 12.51 47.35 -19.11
C GLY A 392 13.67 46.81 -18.26
N GLY A 393 13.39 46.31 -17.05
CA GLY A 393 14.35 45.62 -16.20
C GLY A 393 14.73 44.23 -16.70
N ALA A 394 15.85 43.70 -16.21
CA ALA A 394 16.43 42.43 -16.65
C ALA A 394 15.52 41.21 -16.38
N GLY A 395 14.67 41.26 -15.36
CA GLY A 395 13.71 40.19 -15.05
C GLY A 395 12.75 39.92 -16.23
N HIS A 396 12.19 40.98 -16.82
CA HIS A 396 11.25 40.87 -17.93
C HIS A 396 11.90 40.84 -19.31
N THR A 397 13.09 41.44 -19.46
CA THR A 397 13.75 41.58 -20.78
C THR A 397 14.77 40.50 -21.10
N ASP A 398 15.25 39.75 -20.09
CA ASP A 398 16.23 38.68 -20.26
C ASP A 398 15.79 37.37 -19.59
N LEU A 399 15.47 37.39 -18.29
CA LEU A 399 15.19 36.15 -17.54
C LEU A 399 13.88 35.46 -17.97
N LEU A 400 12.76 36.18 -18.06
CA LEU A 400 11.49 35.60 -18.50
C LEU A 400 11.57 35.01 -19.92
N PRO A 401 12.12 35.71 -20.94
CA PRO A 401 12.37 35.12 -22.25
C PRO A 401 13.26 33.87 -22.22
N TYR A 402 14.23 33.81 -21.30
CA TYR A 402 15.09 32.64 -21.11
C TYR A 402 14.31 31.43 -20.59
N TYR A 403 13.47 31.60 -19.55
CA TYR A 403 12.54 30.55 -19.08
C TYR A 403 11.55 30.13 -20.17
N GLN A 404 11.05 31.07 -20.98
CA GLN A 404 10.17 30.76 -22.11
C GLN A 404 10.88 29.91 -23.17
N THR A 405 12.16 30.18 -23.45
CA THR A 405 12.98 29.40 -24.40
C THR A 405 13.19 27.98 -23.88
N LEU A 406 13.60 27.84 -22.61
CA LEU A 406 13.83 26.54 -21.98
C LEU A 406 12.55 25.70 -21.89
N THR A 407 11.43 26.29 -21.46
CA THR A 407 10.14 25.57 -21.38
C THR A 407 9.60 25.20 -22.77
N ALA A 408 9.78 26.06 -23.78
CA ALA A 408 9.42 25.71 -25.15
C ALA A 408 10.24 24.53 -25.68
N ALA A 409 11.56 24.50 -25.42
CA ALA A 409 12.41 23.38 -25.79
C ALA A 409 12.06 22.11 -25.03
N ARG A 410 11.86 22.18 -23.70
CA ARG A 410 11.44 21.03 -22.89
C ARG A 410 10.12 20.46 -23.40
N ASN A 411 9.18 21.27 -23.88
CA ASN A 411 7.92 20.78 -24.47
C ASN A 411 8.07 20.29 -25.92
N GLY A 412 8.97 20.89 -26.69
CA GLY A 412 9.26 20.50 -28.07
C GLY A 412 10.05 19.19 -28.21
N HIS A 413 10.86 18.86 -27.20
CA HIS A 413 11.76 17.71 -27.20
C HIS A 413 11.44 16.74 -26.07
N ALA A 414 10.89 15.58 -26.43
CA ALA A 414 10.49 14.54 -25.48
C ALA A 414 11.67 13.97 -24.70
N ALA A 415 12.87 13.95 -25.28
CA ALA A 415 14.08 13.52 -24.60
C ALA A 415 14.35 14.31 -23.30
N LEU A 416 14.08 15.63 -23.29
CA LEU A 416 14.26 16.46 -22.09
C LEU A 416 13.29 16.10 -20.96
N ARG A 417 12.18 15.42 -21.24
CA ARG A 417 11.16 15.04 -20.25
C ARG A 417 11.33 13.59 -19.79
N THR A 418 11.37 12.66 -20.74
CA THR A 418 11.30 11.21 -20.48
C THR A 418 12.49 10.43 -21.03
N GLY A 419 13.47 11.10 -21.65
CA GLY A 419 14.72 10.45 -22.05
C GLY A 419 15.58 10.10 -20.84
N SER A 420 16.47 9.14 -21.01
CA SER A 420 17.48 8.74 -20.03
C SER A 420 18.26 9.93 -19.49
N PHE A 421 19.00 9.74 -18.41
CA PHE A 421 19.99 10.70 -17.94
C PHE A 421 21.33 10.00 -17.91
N ASP A 422 22.28 10.50 -18.71
CA ASP A 422 23.57 9.85 -18.90
C ASP A 422 24.69 10.87 -18.76
N THR A 423 25.58 10.71 -17.79
CA THR A 423 26.72 11.62 -17.62
C THR A 423 27.73 11.45 -18.75
N LEU A 424 28.10 12.53 -19.42
CA LEU A 424 29.00 12.52 -20.59
C LEU A 424 30.35 13.19 -20.31
N LEU A 425 30.38 14.21 -19.44
CA LEU A 425 31.62 14.90 -19.08
C LEU A 425 31.56 15.43 -17.65
N ILE A 426 32.61 15.15 -16.88
CA ILE A 426 32.87 15.74 -15.57
C ILE A 426 34.27 16.33 -15.62
N ASP A 427 34.38 17.67 -15.58
CA ASP A 427 35.66 18.36 -15.52
C ASP A 427 35.67 19.38 -14.37
N ASP A 428 36.15 18.95 -13.21
CA ASP A 428 36.32 19.80 -12.02
C ASP A 428 37.39 20.88 -12.22
N THR A 429 38.35 20.68 -13.13
CA THR A 429 39.42 21.67 -13.36
C THR A 429 38.90 22.83 -14.19
N ALA A 430 38.10 22.52 -15.21
CA ALA A 430 37.48 23.50 -16.08
C ALA A 430 36.14 24.03 -15.55
N ASN A 431 35.58 23.44 -14.48
CA ASN A 431 34.22 23.68 -13.99
C ASN A 431 33.15 23.44 -15.06
N VAL A 432 33.30 22.36 -15.83
CA VAL A 432 32.37 21.97 -16.89
C VAL A 432 31.73 20.64 -16.54
N TYR A 433 30.41 20.57 -16.75
CA TYR A 433 29.61 19.36 -16.62
C TYR A 433 28.78 19.16 -17.87
N ALA A 434 28.68 17.94 -18.40
CA ALA A 434 27.78 17.63 -19.50
C ALA A 434 27.09 16.28 -19.32
N TYR A 435 25.85 16.21 -19.79
CA TYR A 435 25.03 15.00 -19.75
C TYR A 435 24.12 14.90 -20.97
N GLY A 436 23.74 13.68 -21.30
CA GLY A 436 22.83 13.32 -22.36
C GLY A 436 21.43 13.06 -21.84
N ARG A 437 20.44 13.36 -22.67
CA ARG A 437 19.05 12.94 -22.53
C ARG A 437 18.65 12.22 -23.80
N LEU A 438 18.28 10.94 -23.74
CA LEU A 438 18.05 10.13 -24.95
C LEU A 438 16.79 9.27 -24.80
N LEU A 439 15.91 9.29 -25.81
CA LEU A 439 14.81 8.33 -25.86
C LEU A 439 15.33 6.96 -26.29
N SER A 440 14.78 5.90 -25.69
CA SER A 440 15.20 4.50 -25.95
C SER A 440 15.01 4.05 -27.40
N ASP A 441 14.13 4.72 -28.16
CA ASP A 441 13.90 4.49 -29.58
C ASP A 441 14.74 5.39 -30.51
N TYR A 442 15.62 6.23 -29.94
CA TYR A 442 16.49 7.18 -30.66
C TYR A 442 15.71 8.20 -31.51
N SER A 443 14.42 8.41 -31.23
CA SER A 443 13.58 9.36 -31.97
C SER A 443 13.89 10.83 -31.63
N ASP A 444 14.47 11.09 -30.46
CA ASP A 444 14.86 12.43 -29.98
C ASP A 444 16.01 12.30 -28.96
N ALA A 445 16.83 13.33 -28.86
CA ALA A 445 17.91 13.42 -27.89
C ALA A 445 18.29 14.87 -27.58
N ALA A 446 18.96 15.08 -26.46
CA ALA A 446 19.62 16.32 -26.12
C ALA A 446 20.99 16.06 -25.46
N VAL A 447 21.92 16.99 -25.67
CA VAL A 447 23.19 17.09 -24.93
C VAL A 447 23.21 18.44 -24.24
N VAL A 448 23.32 18.43 -22.93
CA VAL A 448 23.36 19.63 -22.09
C VAL A 448 24.78 19.83 -21.62
N ILE A 449 25.33 21.02 -21.81
CA ILE A 449 26.67 21.41 -21.35
C ILE A 449 26.50 22.59 -20.41
N VAL A 450 27.08 22.49 -19.23
CA VAL A 450 27.06 23.53 -18.21
C VAL A 450 28.50 23.98 -17.96
N ASN A 451 28.73 25.29 -18.08
CA ASN A 451 30.00 25.94 -17.81
C ASN A 451 29.84 26.87 -16.61
N ARG A 452 30.34 26.42 -15.46
CA ARG A 452 30.33 27.17 -14.20
C ARG A 452 31.59 28.04 -14.03
N ASP A 453 32.51 28.03 -14.99
CA ASP A 453 33.61 29.00 -15.01
C ASP A 453 33.12 30.39 -15.42
N GLY A 454 33.77 31.45 -14.92
CA GLY A 454 33.46 32.83 -15.27
C GLY A 454 33.79 33.21 -16.72
N THR A 455 34.47 32.35 -17.48
CA THR A 455 34.89 32.58 -18.85
C THR A 455 34.25 31.59 -19.82
N ALA A 456 34.04 32.04 -21.07
CA ALA A 456 33.53 31.15 -22.11
C ALA A 456 34.58 30.09 -22.47
N GLN A 457 34.12 28.86 -22.67
CA GLN A 457 34.99 27.71 -22.93
C GLN A 457 34.66 26.97 -24.23
N SER A 458 35.68 26.35 -24.81
CA SER A 458 35.53 25.39 -25.90
C SER A 458 35.45 23.99 -25.29
N VAL A 459 34.27 23.39 -25.31
CA VAL A 459 34.00 22.09 -24.67
C VAL A 459 33.94 20.99 -25.74
N THR A 460 34.59 19.87 -25.48
CA THR A 460 34.50 18.65 -26.32
C THR A 460 33.87 17.56 -25.47
N VAL A 461 32.74 17.03 -25.91
CA VAL A 461 32.01 15.96 -25.23
C VAL A 461 32.19 14.68 -26.04
N ASP A 462 32.71 13.63 -25.41
CA ASP A 462 32.75 12.30 -26.02
C ASP A 462 31.36 11.66 -25.92
N VAL A 463 30.79 11.35 -27.08
CA VAL A 463 29.48 10.68 -27.20
C VAL A 463 29.60 9.37 -27.96
N SER A 464 30.82 8.85 -28.11
CA SER A 464 31.09 7.54 -28.71
C SER A 464 30.40 6.43 -27.91
N GLY A 465 29.78 5.48 -28.60
CA GLY A 465 28.91 4.47 -27.99
C GLY A 465 27.48 4.95 -27.71
N TYR A 466 27.27 6.26 -27.54
CA TYR A 466 26.00 6.84 -27.10
C TYR A 466 25.18 7.45 -28.25
N LEU A 467 25.78 8.35 -29.04
CA LEU A 467 25.14 9.00 -30.19
C LEU A 467 25.87 8.63 -31.49
N PRO A 468 25.15 8.46 -32.61
CA PRO A 468 25.79 8.05 -33.84
C PRO A 468 26.61 9.17 -34.49
N VAL A 469 27.73 8.81 -35.10
CA VAL A 469 28.50 9.70 -35.97
C VAL A 469 27.59 10.32 -37.02
N GLY A 470 27.69 11.64 -37.19
CA GLY A 470 26.88 12.41 -38.13
C GLY A 470 25.52 12.87 -37.58
N ALA A 471 25.13 12.50 -36.36
CA ALA A 471 23.97 13.09 -35.70
C ALA A 471 24.15 14.62 -35.56
N SER A 472 23.11 15.38 -35.91
CA SER A 472 23.13 16.84 -35.89
C SER A 472 22.23 17.42 -34.81
N PHE A 473 22.72 18.47 -34.17
CA PHE A 473 22.10 19.13 -33.05
C PHE A 473 22.07 20.64 -33.25
N THR A 474 21.01 21.28 -32.78
CA THR A 474 20.88 22.74 -32.73
C THR A 474 20.87 23.22 -31.27
N ASP A 475 21.62 24.29 -30.98
CA ASP A 475 21.60 24.94 -29.67
C ASP A 475 20.40 25.87 -29.54
N ILE A 476 19.51 25.60 -28.58
CA ILE A 476 18.30 26.41 -28.35
C ILE A 476 18.59 27.77 -27.69
N LEU A 477 19.73 27.90 -27.00
CA LEU A 477 20.12 29.15 -26.33
C LEU A 477 20.95 30.06 -27.24
N GLY A 478 21.51 29.48 -28.31
CA GLY A 478 22.34 30.14 -29.30
C GLY A 478 21.75 30.05 -30.71
N SER A 479 22.64 30.12 -31.70
CA SER A 479 22.32 29.89 -33.12
C SER A 479 23.26 28.88 -33.76
N GLY A 480 24.01 28.15 -32.93
CA GLY A 480 24.98 27.15 -33.38
C GLY A 480 24.28 25.84 -33.75
N SER A 481 24.82 25.17 -34.75
CA SER A 481 24.50 23.77 -35.05
C SER A 481 25.79 22.96 -35.03
N TYR A 482 25.72 21.77 -34.45
CA TYR A 482 26.85 20.89 -34.17
C TYR A 482 26.56 19.50 -34.70
N VAL A 483 27.61 18.77 -35.07
CA VAL A 483 27.51 17.42 -35.61
C VAL A 483 28.50 16.53 -34.90
N VAL A 484 28.08 15.32 -34.52
CA VAL A 484 28.98 14.30 -33.96
C VAL A 484 30.03 13.96 -35.01
N ASN A 485 31.29 14.24 -34.70
CA ASN A 485 32.40 14.09 -35.64
C ASN A 485 32.78 12.62 -35.83
N ALA A 486 33.72 12.34 -36.74
CA ALA A 486 34.16 10.96 -37.03
C ALA A 486 34.90 10.26 -35.86
N GLY A 487 35.31 11.01 -34.83
CA GLY A 487 35.88 10.48 -33.59
C GLY A 487 34.84 10.20 -32.51
N GLY A 488 33.55 10.46 -32.76
CA GLY A 488 32.49 10.30 -31.76
C GLY A 488 32.36 11.50 -30.82
N GLU A 489 32.91 12.66 -31.19
CA GLU A 489 32.91 13.83 -30.31
C GLU A 489 31.96 14.93 -30.81
N LEU A 490 31.36 15.65 -29.87
CA LEU A 490 30.63 16.88 -30.11
C LEU A 490 31.45 18.06 -29.56
N VAL A 491 31.88 18.97 -30.45
CA VAL A 491 32.75 20.11 -30.11
C VAL A 491 31.97 21.42 -30.16
N VAL A 492 31.85 22.10 -29.01
CA VAL A 492 31.17 23.39 -28.85
C VAL A 492 32.20 24.47 -28.48
N PRO A 493 32.64 25.33 -29.42
CA PRO A 493 33.80 26.20 -29.24
C PRO A 493 33.59 27.44 -28.37
N GLY A 494 32.39 27.65 -27.79
CA GLY A 494 32.05 28.89 -27.10
C GLY A 494 30.86 28.78 -26.16
N VAL A 495 30.86 27.77 -25.27
CA VAL A 495 29.87 27.67 -24.19
C VAL A 495 30.08 28.88 -23.26
N PRO A 496 29.09 29.79 -23.09
CA PRO A 496 29.28 31.00 -22.30
C PRO A 496 29.62 30.68 -20.84
N GLY A 497 30.43 31.52 -20.20
CA GLY A 497 30.74 31.40 -18.77
C GLY A 497 29.51 31.67 -17.91
N MET A 498 29.42 31.01 -16.75
CA MET A 498 28.27 31.03 -15.85
C MET A 498 26.94 30.76 -16.57
N ASN A 499 26.96 29.84 -17.55
CA ASN A 499 25.79 29.47 -18.36
C ASN A 499 25.98 28.06 -18.95
N GLY A 500 25.28 27.73 -20.03
CA GLY A 500 25.44 26.47 -20.73
C GLY A 500 25.00 26.51 -22.19
N ALA A 501 24.99 25.35 -22.81
CA ALA A 501 24.42 25.08 -24.11
C ALA A 501 23.45 23.91 -23.98
N VAL A 502 22.30 24.00 -24.66
CA VAL A 502 21.29 22.93 -24.68
C VAL A 502 21.09 22.53 -26.12
N LEU A 503 21.72 21.42 -26.49
CA LEU A 503 21.77 20.94 -27.85
C LEU A 503 20.67 19.91 -28.04
N VAL A 504 19.73 20.15 -28.93
CA VAL A 504 18.62 19.22 -29.22
C VAL A 504 18.78 18.63 -30.60
N ALA A 505 18.44 17.35 -30.76
CA ALA A 505 18.60 16.64 -32.03
C ALA A 505 17.69 17.23 -33.12
N ASP A 506 18.21 17.37 -34.34
CA ASP A 506 17.42 17.92 -35.45
C ASP A 506 16.46 16.89 -36.07
N ALA A 507 16.71 15.59 -35.85
CA ALA A 507 15.93 14.47 -36.38
C ALA A 507 16.21 13.18 -35.59
N ALA A 508 15.34 12.18 -35.78
CA ALA A 508 15.54 10.82 -35.29
C ALA A 508 16.88 10.23 -35.81
N MET A 509 17.52 9.44 -34.97
CA MET A 509 18.86 8.90 -35.20
C MET A 509 18.83 7.39 -35.43
N THR A 510 19.94 6.84 -35.92
CA THR A 510 20.12 5.40 -36.04
C THR A 510 20.19 4.77 -34.65
N MET A 511 19.49 3.66 -34.46
CA MET A 511 19.55 2.86 -33.23
C MET A 511 20.86 2.07 -33.12
N PRO A 512 21.30 1.73 -31.90
CA PRO A 512 22.46 0.88 -31.67
C PRO A 512 22.23 -0.53 -32.19
N PRO A 513 23.30 -1.31 -32.41
CA PRO A 513 23.16 -2.74 -32.68
C PRO A 513 22.43 -3.44 -31.53
N ALA A 514 21.79 -4.57 -31.82
CA ALA A 514 21.14 -5.37 -30.78
C ALA A 514 22.17 -5.93 -29.78
N ALA A 515 21.81 -6.02 -28.50
CA ALA A 515 22.61 -6.75 -27.52
C ALA A 515 22.61 -8.26 -27.84
N VAL A 516 23.72 -8.92 -27.53
CA VAL A 516 23.82 -10.39 -27.57
C VAL A 516 22.99 -10.97 -26.41
N ASN A 517 22.27 -12.06 -26.63
CA ASN A 517 21.43 -12.67 -25.57
C ASN A 517 21.74 -14.16 -25.33
N ASP A 518 22.74 -14.70 -26.03
CA ASP A 518 23.12 -16.11 -26.01
C ASP A 518 24.63 -16.32 -25.81
N LEU A 519 25.29 -15.41 -25.10
CA LEU A 519 26.69 -15.55 -24.74
C LEU A 519 26.89 -16.81 -23.89
N THR A 520 27.91 -17.59 -24.26
CA THR A 520 28.35 -18.79 -23.54
C THR A 520 29.85 -18.71 -23.27
N ALA A 521 30.28 -19.32 -22.15
CA ALA A 521 31.67 -19.45 -21.75
C ALA A 521 32.00 -20.91 -21.46
N THR A 522 33.19 -21.38 -21.84
CA THR A 522 33.62 -22.77 -21.63
C THR A 522 35.12 -22.82 -21.36
N ALA A 523 35.53 -23.40 -20.22
CA ALA A 523 36.94 -23.63 -19.94
C ALA A 523 37.51 -24.73 -20.85
N VAL A 524 38.54 -24.41 -21.62
CA VAL A 524 39.16 -25.31 -22.62
C VAL A 524 40.59 -25.70 -22.28
N ALA A 525 41.25 -24.96 -21.37
CA ALA A 525 42.52 -25.32 -20.76
C ALA A 525 42.61 -24.78 -19.33
N ALA A 526 43.71 -25.06 -18.64
CA ALA A 526 43.84 -24.69 -17.22
C ALA A 526 43.79 -23.19 -16.96
N ASP A 527 44.22 -22.37 -17.91
CA ASP A 527 44.25 -20.91 -17.84
C ASP A 527 43.50 -20.27 -19.02
N THR A 528 42.60 -21.00 -19.67
CA THR A 528 41.93 -20.54 -20.91
C THR A 528 40.44 -20.84 -20.93
N ILE A 529 39.63 -19.82 -21.24
CA ILE A 529 38.18 -19.90 -21.45
C ILE A 529 37.84 -19.44 -22.88
N ASP A 530 37.09 -20.27 -23.61
CA ASP A 530 36.51 -19.91 -24.90
C ASP A 530 35.09 -19.36 -24.72
N LEU A 531 34.81 -18.25 -25.40
CA LEU A 531 33.53 -17.57 -25.45
C LEU A 531 32.90 -17.73 -26.84
N SER A 532 31.59 -17.91 -26.89
CA SER A 532 30.84 -17.98 -28.15
C SER A 532 29.43 -17.40 -28.02
N TRP A 533 28.96 -16.75 -29.08
CA TRP A 533 27.62 -16.15 -29.19
C TRP A 533 27.12 -16.12 -30.64
N SER A 534 25.87 -15.72 -30.86
CA SER A 534 25.33 -15.46 -32.20
C SER A 534 25.58 -14.03 -32.67
N ALA A 535 25.71 -13.83 -33.99
CA ALA A 535 25.89 -12.49 -34.55
C ALA A 535 24.65 -11.62 -34.28
N ALA A 536 24.86 -10.48 -33.62
CA ALA A 536 23.81 -9.52 -33.31
C ALA A 536 23.46 -8.65 -34.52
N ALA A 537 22.18 -8.29 -34.65
CA ALA A 537 21.71 -7.45 -35.76
C ALA A 537 22.34 -6.04 -35.66
N GLY A 538 22.93 -5.58 -36.77
CA GLY A 538 23.58 -4.26 -36.86
C GLY A 538 25.02 -4.22 -36.36
N ALA A 539 25.52 -5.27 -35.71
CA ALA A 539 26.89 -5.29 -35.17
C ALA A 539 27.95 -5.57 -36.24
N THR A 540 29.05 -4.82 -36.20
CA THR A 540 30.27 -5.04 -37.00
C THR A 540 31.43 -5.58 -36.17
N SER A 541 31.44 -5.31 -34.87
CA SER A 541 32.41 -5.83 -33.91
C SER A 541 31.76 -6.02 -32.52
N TYR A 542 32.50 -6.58 -31.57
CA TYR A 542 32.06 -6.92 -30.23
C TYR A 542 33.15 -6.62 -29.22
N ASP A 543 32.82 -5.88 -28.17
CA ASP A 543 33.68 -5.68 -27.00
C ASP A 543 33.40 -6.76 -25.97
N VAL A 544 34.43 -7.52 -25.62
CA VAL A 544 34.40 -8.56 -24.60
C VAL A 544 34.86 -7.98 -23.29
N TYR A 545 34.07 -8.16 -22.25
CA TYR A 545 34.41 -7.78 -20.88
C TYR A 545 34.40 -8.99 -19.96
N ARG A 546 35.20 -8.91 -18.90
CA ARG A 546 35.36 -9.96 -17.88
C ARG A 546 35.34 -9.38 -16.47
N SER A 547 34.71 -10.08 -15.55
CA SER A 547 34.77 -9.81 -14.12
C SER A 547 35.13 -11.07 -13.31
N PRO A 548 35.84 -10.94 -12.18
CA PRO A 548 36.00 -12.02 -11.21
C PRO A 548 34.77 -12.19 -10.28
N VAL A 549 33.76 -11.32 -10.39
CA VAL A 549 32.53 -11.37 -9.57
C VAL A 549 31.30 -11.21 -10.46
N SER A 550 30.22 -11.91 -10.12
CA SER A 550 28.96 -11.80 -10.87
C SER A 550 28.31 -10.43 -10.69
N GLY A 551 27.65 -9.94 -11.74
CA GLY A 551 26.78 -8.77 -11.71
C GLY A 551 27.45 -7.42 -11.87
N GLY A 552 28.78 -7.35 -12.00
CA GLY A 552 29.47 -6.06 -12.19
C GLY A 552 30.99 -6.13 -12.09
N GLY A 553 31.66 -4.98 -12.14
CA GLY A 553 33.12 -4.89 -12.07
C GLY A 553 33.84 -5.34 -13.36
N TYR A 554 33.12 -5.34 -14.48
CA TYR A 554 33.61 -5.79 -15.76
C TYR A 554 34.77 -4.93 -16.30
N ALA A 555 35.89 -5.58 -16.60
CA ALA A 555 37.04 -4.98 -17.26
C ALA A 555 37.05 -5.36 -18.75
N PHE A 556 37.35 -4.40 -19.62
CA PHE A 556 37.51 -4.65 -21.05
C PHE A 556 38.68 -5.60 -21.31
N VAL A 557 38.46 -6.62 -22.14
CA VAL A 557 39.44 -7.65 -22.48
C VAL A 557 39.90 -7.52 -23.93
N ALA A 558 38.95 -7.45 -24.87
CA ALA A 558 39.24 -7.40 -26.30
C ALA A 558 38.07 -6.84 -27.12
N ASN A 559 38.37 -6.29 -28.30
CA ASN A 559 37.40 -6.05 -29.36
C ASN A 559 37.61 -7.08 -30.48
N VAL A 560 36.54 -7.72 -30.96
CA VAL A 560 36.59 -8.77 -31.99
C VAL A 560 35.54 -8.57 -33.07
N VAL A 561 35.86 -8.94 -34.32
CA VAL A 561 34.90 -8.90 -35.46
C VAL A 561 34.10 -10.21 -35.57
N GLY A 562 34.59 -11.30 -34.99
CA GLY A 562 33.93 -12.61 -34.97
C GLY A 562 32.98 -12.78 -33.78
N THR A 563 32.27 -13.89 -33.75
CA THR A 563 31.30 -14.23 -32.69
C THR A 563 31.86 -15.22 -31.66
N GLY A 564 33.13 -15.03 -31.33
CA GLY A 564 33.83 -15.84 -30.35
C GLY A 564 35.21 -15.28 -30.00
N TYR A 565 35.70 -15.63 -28.82
CA TYR A 565 36.96 -15.14 -28.27
C TYR A 565 37.57 -16.18 -27.34
N SER A 566 38.90 -16.30 -27.32
CA SER A 566 39.62 -17.20 -26.41
C SER A 566 40.42 -16.34 -25.45
N ASP A 567 40.05 -16.37 -24.17
CA ASP A 567 40.67 -15.61 -23.10
C ASP A 567 41.69 -16.50 -22.39
N THR A 568 42.98 -16.18 -22.55
CA THR A 568 44.13 -17.00 -22.09
C THR A 568 44.91 -16.33 -20.96
N GLY A 569 45.65 -17.10 -20.16
CA GLY A 569 46.48 -16.58 -19.08
C GLY A 569 45.68 -16.20 -17.83
N LEU A 570 44.52 -16.82 -17.67
CA LEU A 570 43.65 -16.69 -16.51
C LEU A 570 44.27 -17.36 -15.28
N THR A 571 43.95 -16.86 -14.10
CA THR A 571 44.29 -17.54 -12.86
C THR A 571 43.49 -18.84 -12.80
N VAL A 572 44.19 -19.96 -12.64
CA VAL A 572 43.57 -21.29 -12.56
C VAL A 572 42.69 -21.41 -11.31
N ALA A 573 41.66 -22.27 -11.34
CA ALA A 573 40.71 -22.50 -10.25
C ALA A 573 39.97 -21.22 -9.79
N ASN A 574 39.60 -20.36 -10.73
CA ASN A 574 38.75 -19.18 -10.48
C ASN A 574 37.57 -19.12 -11.44
N ASP A 575 36.46 -18.58 -10.93
CA ASP A 575 35.30 -18.24 -11.72
C ASP A 575 35.55 -16.93 -12.47
N TYR A 576 35.12 -16.91 -13.72
CA TYR A 576 35.14 -15.71 -14.55
C TYR A 576 33.78 -15.50 -15.19
N TYR A 577 33.30 -14.27 -15.07
CA TYR A 577 32.03 -13.80 -15.58
C TYR A 577 32.27 -12.91 -16.78
N TYR A 578 31.55 -13.12 -17.87
CA TYR A 578 31.75 -12.43 -19.13
C TYR A 578 30.45 -11.81 -19.61
N VAL A 579 30.58 -10.62 -20.19
CA VAL A 579 29.54 -9.96 -20.97
C VAL A 579 30.15 -9.43 -22.26
N VAL A 580 29.32 -9.30 -23.28
CA VAL A 580 29.71 -8.76 -24.59
C VAL A 580 28.82 -7.57 -24.94
N VAL A 581 29.43 -6.52 -25.50
CA VAL A 581 28.74 -5.36 -26.07
C VAL A 581 28.88 -5.40 -27.58
N SER A 582 27.77 -5.35 -28.30
CA SER A 582 27.76 -5.23 -29.76
C SER A 582 28.14 -3.81 -30.17
N ARG A 583 28.96 -3.65 -31.21
CA ARG A 583 29.40 -2.36 -31.75
C ARG A 583 29.05 -2.23 -33.23
N ASP A 584 28.66 -1.05 -33.66
CA ASP A 584 28.67 -0.63 -35.06
C ASP A 584 29.80 0.37 -35.25
N ASP A 585 30.94 -0.08 -35.79
CA ASP A 585 32.15 0.74 -35.95
C ASP A 585 31.94 1.89 -36.96
N GLY A 586 30.89 1.84 -37.79
CA GLY A 586 30.55 2.89 -38.74
C GLY A 586 29.82 4.07 -38.09
N THR A 587 28.95 3.79 -37.11
CA THR A 587 28.22 4.81 -36.34
C THR A 587 28.83 5.09 -34.98
N LEU A 588 29.77 4.25 -34.53
CA LEU A 588 30.35 4.17 -33.18
C LEU A 588 29.36 3.80 -32.07
N LEU A 589 28.12 3.41 -32.41
CA LEU A 589 27.13 3.02 -31.41
C LEU A 589 27.46 1.67 -30.76
N ALA A 590 27.04 1.54 -29.50
CA ALA A 590 27.20 0.34 -28.69
C ALA A 590 25.84 -0.13 -28.18
N SER A 591 25.65 -1.44 -28.05
CA SER A 591 24.50 -2.00 -27.34
C SER A 591 24.69 -1.95 -25.82
N ASP A 592 23.65 -2.33 -25.09
CA ASP A 592 23.80 -2.76 -23.70
C ASP A 592 24.62 -4.06 -23.59
N PHE A 593 24.96 -4.44 -22.35
CA PHE A 593 25.59 -5.73 -22.06
C PHE A 593 24.71 -6.90 -22.49
N SER A 594 25.37 -7.99 -22.89
CA SER A 594 24.72 -9.28 -23.09
C SER A 594 24.23 -9.91 -21.79
N ASN A 595 23.59 -11.08 -21.89
CA ASN A 595 23.51 -12.00 -20.75
C ASN A 595 24.93 -12.27 -20.19
N GLU A 596 25.02 -12.43 -18.87
CA GLU A 596 26.27 -12.84 -18.22
C GLU A 596 26.50 -14.34 -18.48
N ALA A 597 27.72 -14.70 -18.90
CA ALA A 597 28.17 -16.08 -19.04
C ALA A 597 29.30 -16.37 -18.05
N THR A 598 29.35 -17.59 -17.51
CA THR A 598 30.34 -17.97 -16.50
C THR A 598 31.06 -19.25 -16.86
N ALA A 599 32.35 -19.33 -16.54
CA ALA A 599 33.13 -20.56 -16.58
C ALA A 599 34.27 -20.53 -15.55
N THR A 600 34.62 -21.71 -15.04
CA THR A 600 35.68 -21.91 -14.04
C THR A 600 36.91 -22.53 -14.69
N THR A 601 38.07 -21.93 -14.53
CA THR A 601 39.36 -22.49 -14.98
C THR A 601 39.77 -23.68 -14.11
N ALA A 602 40.48 -24.67 -14.68
CA ALA A 602 40.67 -25.98 -14.02
C ALA A 602 42.11 -26.54 -14.09
N TYR A 603 42.71 -26.97 -12.96
CA TYR A 603 44.02 -27.64 -13.01
C TYR A 603 43.98 -28.99 -13.74
N SER A 604 45.01 -29.27 -14.56
CA SER A 604 45.21 -30.58 -15.17
C SER A 604 46.03 -31.50 -14.24
N ILE A 605 45.34 -32.39 -13.54
CA ILE A 605 45.96 -33.28 -12.55
C ILE A 605 46.74 -34.41 -13.24
N GLY A 606 48.04 -34.50 -12.97
CA GLY A 606 48.90 -35.51 -13.60
C GLY A 606 48.78 -36.88 -12.94
N TRP A 607 48.94 -36.96 -11.62
CA TRP A 607 48.67 -38.16 -10.84
C TRP A 607 48.32 -37.85 -9.38
N ALA A 608 47.65 -38.77 -8.71
CA ALA A 608 47.40 -38.74 -7.28
C ALA A 608 47.46 -40.16 -6.68
N ASN A 609 47.82 -40.28 -5.40
CA ASN A 609 47.82 -41.55 -4.67
C ASN A 609 47.30 -41.43 -3.23
N LEU A 610 46.76 -42.53 -2.71
CA LEU A 610 46.62 -42.72 -1.27
C LEU A 610 47.99 -43.09 -0.68
N GLN A 611 48.46 -42.33 0.32
CA GLN A 611 49.82 -42.48 0.85
C GLN A 611 49.88 -43.40 2.07
N TRP A 612 49.12 -43.10 3.14
CA TRP A 612 49.12 -43.86 4.38
C TRP A 612 47.90 -43.50 5.25
N PRO A 613 47.36 -44.39 6.10
CA PRO A 613 47.68 -45.82 6.21
C PRO A 613 47.08 -46.62 5.05
N ALA A 614 47.55 -47.86 4.86
CA ALA A 614 46.99 -48.81 3.89
C ALA A 614 45.79 -49.60 4.47
N GLY A 615 45.59 -49.55 5.79
CA GLY A 615 44.39 -50.09 6.41
C GLY A 615 44.19 -49.58 7.82
N ILE A 616 42.92 -49.46 8.20
CA ILE A 616 42.45 -48.88 9.47
C ILE A 616 41.48 -49.88 10.10
N THR A 617 41.60 -50.10 11.41
CA THR A 617 40.53 -50.72 12.21
C THR A 617 39.93 -49.67 13.12
N HIS A 618 38.67 -49.33 12.92
CA HIS A 618 37.96 -48.27 13.62
C HIS A 618 36.78 -48.84 14.40
N THR A 619 36.58 -48.38 15.64
CA THR A 619 35.36 -48.69 16.39
C THR A 619 34.31 -47.67 16.01
N ILE A 620 33.16 -48.12 15.51
CA ILE A 620 32.08 -47.24 15.03
C ILE A 620 31.73 -46.15 16.06
N SER A 621 31.64 -44.91 15.60
CA SER A 621 31.32 -43.77 16.45
C SER A 621 30.84 -42.58 15.62
N ALA A 622 29.85 -41.86 16.11
CA ALA A 622 29.39 -40.59 15.54
C ALA A 622 30.26 -39.38 15.97
N VAL A 623 31.20 -39.56 16.91
CA VAL A 623 32.01 -38.47 17.46
C VAL A 623 33.52 -38.71 17.38
N THR A 624 33.95 -39.97 17.27
CA THR A 624 35.37 -40.32 17.16
C THR A 624 35.70 -40.66 15.71
N ARG A 625 36.59 -39.90 15.07
CA ARG A 625 37.01 -40.15 13.69
C ARG A 625 38.08 -41.24 13.61
N THR A 626 38.37 -41.72 12.39
CA THR A 626 39.52 -42.60 12.13
C THR A 626 40.84 -41.91 12.47
N GLU A 627 41.94 -42.67 12.48
CA GLU A 627 43.27 -42.08 12.39
C GLU A 627 43.43 -41.25 11.11
N THR A 628 44.42 -40.36 11.10
CA THR A 628 44.68 -39.45 9.98
C THR A 628 45.12 -40.23 8.74
N ILE A 629 44.44 -39.96 7.62
CA ILE A 629 44.71 -40.50 6.29
C ILE A 629 45.39 -39.43 5.46
N TYR A 630 46.47 -39.80 4.78
CA TYR A 630 47.30 -38.94 3.95
C TYR A 630 47.20 -39.38 2.49
N GLY A 631 47.12 -38.41 1.57
CA GLY A 631 47.18 -38.64 0.13
C GLY A 631 48.02 -37.56 -0.54
N GLN A 632 48.71 -37.91 -1.63
CA GLN A 632 49.55 -36.98 -2.38
C GLN A 632 49.01 -36.76 -3.79
N ILE A 633 49.29 -35.57 -4.32
CA ILE A 633 48.92 -35.18 -5.68
C ILE A 633 50.10 -34.46 -6.35
N TRP A 634 50.22 -34.68 -7.65
CA TRP A 634 51.16 -34.01 -8.53
C TRP A 634 50.45 -33.33 -9.70
N ILE A 635 50.74 -32.05 -9.87
CA ILE A 635 50.27 -31.22 -10.98
C ILE A 635 51.52 -30.58 -11.61
N ASP A 636 51.73 -30.82 -12.91
CA ASP A 636 52.95 -30.38 -13.61
C ASP A 636 53.15 -28.86 -13.48
N GLY A 637 54.33 -28.46 -13.02
CA GLY A 637 54.67 -27.06 -12.79
C GLY A 637 53.92 -26.35 -11.65
N VAL A 638 53.08 -27.03 -10.87
CA VAL A 638 52.24 -26.42 -9.81
C VAL A 638 52.62 -26.94 -8.42
N THR A 639 52.47 -28.24 -8.14
CA THR A 639 52.72 -28.84 -6.80
C THR A 639 54.21 -28.90 -6.40
N GLY A 640 55.10 -28.35 -7.23
CA GLY A 640 56.52 -28.19 -6.91
C GLY A 640 56.84 -26.87 -6.21
N GLU A 641 55.89 -25.94 -6.18
CA GLU A 641 56.03 -24.66 -5.47
C GLU A 641 55.68 -24.84 -3.98
N PRO A 642 56.31 -24.10 -3.04
CA PRO A 642 56.06 -24.29 -1.62
C PRO A 642 54.65 -23.86 -1.18
N GLY A 643 53.96 -24.71 -0.43
CA GLY A 643 52.67 -24.44 0.20
C GLY A 643 51.49 -25.03 -0.56
N ALA A 644 50.29 -24.96 0.05
CA ALA A 644 49.08 -25.54 -0.54
C ALA A 644 48.78 -24.94 -1.93
N THR A 645 48.56 -25.80 -2.92
CA THR A 645 48.08 -25.38 -4.25
C THR A 645 46.78 -24.56 -4.12
N PRO A 646 46.77 -23.27 -4.50
CA PRO A 646 45.58 -22.42 -4.38
C PRO A 646 44.40 -22.99 -5.16
N GLY A 647 43.20 -22.97 -4.56
CA GLY A 647 41.96 -23.42 -5.22
C GLY A 647 41.82 -24.95 -5.43
N LEU A 648 42.86 -25.73 -5.10
CA LEU A 648 42.79 -27.19 -5.18
C LEU A 648 41.96 -27.75 -4.01
N LEU A 649 40.88 -28.47 -4.32
CA LEU A 649 40.10 -29.18 -3.32
C LEU A 649 40.63 -30.61 -3.18
N ALA A 650 40.69 -31.11 -1.95
CA ALA A 650 41.07 -32.49 -1.65
C ALA A 650 40.04 -33.11 -0.71
N GLN A 651 39.69 -34.37 -0.96
CA GLN A 651 38.76 -35.13 -0.13
C GLN A 651 39.26 -36.57 0.08
N VAL A 652 38.88 -37.16 1.21
CA VAL A 652 39.04 -38.58 1.51
C VAL A 652 37.67 -39.21 1.59
N GLY A 653 37.48 -40.38 1.01
CA GLY A 653 36.18 -41.03 1.01
C GLY A 653 36.26 -42.54 1.01
N PHE A 654 35.17 -43.17 1.42
CA PHE A 654 35.08 -44.62 1.52
C PHE A 654 33.76 -45.15 0.95
N GLY A 655 33.80 -46.41 0.52
CA GLY A 655 32.64 -47.11 0.00
C GLY A 655 32.77 -48.64 0.07
N PRO A 656 31.72 -49.37 -0.33
CA PRO A 656 31.65 -50.82 -0.18
C PRO A 656 32.74 -51.57 -0.96
N VAL A 657 33.16 -52.73 -0.45
CA VAL A 657 34.05 -53.63 -1.18
C VAL A 657 33.41 -54.06 -2.51
N GLY A 658 34.17 -53.98 -3.61
CA GLY A 658 33.70 -54.25 -4.97
C GLY A 658 33.15 -53.03 -5.73
N SER A 659 32.97 -51.88 -5.08
CA SER A 659 32.53 -50.63 -5.74
C SER A 659 33.72 -49.81 -6.28
N ALA A 660 33.45 -48.95 -7.27
CA ALA A 660 34.37 -47.92 -7.75
C ALA A 660 34.05 -46.58 -7.05
N PRO A 661 35.05 -45.71 -6.81
CA PRO A 661 34.82 -44.42 -6.17
C PRO A 661 34.07 -43.47 -7.11
N ASP A 662 32.93 -42.98 -6.64
CA ASP A 662 32.10 -41.98 -7.30
C ASP A 662 31.38 -41.12 -6.24
N ASN A 663 30.40 -40.32 -6.64
CA ASN A 663 29.64 -39.48 -5.70
C ASN A 663 28.70 -40.27 -4.76
N SER A 664 28.54 -41.60 -4.93
CA SER A 664 27.80 -42.45 -3.99
C SER A 664 28.63 -42.88 -2.77
N TRP A 665 29.96 -42.72 -2.83
CA TRP A 665 30.83 -42.88 -1.66
C TRP A 665 30.65 -41.72 -0.69
N MET A 666 30.93 -41.96 0.59
CA MET A 666 30.98 -40.89 1.58
C MET A 666 32.31 -40.15 1.47
N TRP A 667 32.28 -38.84 1.26
CA TRP A 667 33.47 -38.00 1.08
C TRP A 667 33.56 -36.93 2.15
N GLU A 668 34.79 -36.68 2.61
CA GLU A 668 35.12 -35.74 3.67
C GLU A 668 36.27 -34.84 3.20
N ALA A 669 36.20 -33.54 3.54
CA ALA A 669 37.24 -32.59 3.17
C ALA A 669 38.60 -32.94 3.81
N MET A 670 39.67 -32.77 3.04
CA MET A 670 41.04 -32.86 3.52
C MET A 670 41.68 -31.47 3.63
N SER A 671 42.66 -31.34 4.51
CA SER A 671 43.48 -30.13 4.67
C SER A 671 44.89 -30.38 4.16
N PHE A 672 45.54 -29.35 3.63
CA PHE A 672 46.96 -29.43 3.26
C PHE A 672 47.82 -29.79 4.50
N ASN A 673 48.72 -30.74 4.32
CA ASN A 673 49.66 -31.19 5.35
C ASN A 673 51.06 -30.58 5.13
N SER A 674 51.68 -30.86 3.99
CA SER A 674 53.03 -30.39 3.66
C SER A 674 53.42 -30.66 2.21
N ASP A 675 54.45 -29.96 1.71
CA ASP A 675 55.12 -30.28 0.46
C ASP A 675 56.02 -31.52 0.63
N VAL A 676 55.84 -32.54 -0.21
CA VAL A 676 56.63 -33.78 -0.19
C VAL A 676 57.32 -33.98 -1.54
N GLY A 677 58.55 -33.49 -1.66
CA GLY A 677 59.28 -33.50 -2.92
C GLY A 677 58.73 -32.45 -3.87
N ASN A 678 58.10 -32.89 -4.98
CA ASN A 678 57.41 -32.01 -5.94
C ASN A 678 55.88 -32.22 -5.90
N ASN A 679 55.36 -32.80 -4.81
CA ASN A 679 53.95 -33.13 -4.64
C ASN A 679 53.39 -32.40 -3.42
N ASP A 680 52.10 -32.13 -3.43
CA ASP A 680 51.38 -31.67 -2.24
C ASP A 680 50.81 -32.89 -1.51
N GLU A 681 51.00 -32.94 -0.19
CA GLU A 681 50.35 -33.93 0.66
C GLU A 681 49.18 -33.30 1.42
N TYR A 682 48.04 -33.97 1.38
CA TYR A 682 46.83 -33.61 2.11
C TYR A 682 46.54 -34.66 3.17
N MET A 683 45.90 -34.23 4.27
CA MET A 683 45.46 -35.10 5.36
C MET A 683 43.98 -34.92 5.69
N GLY A 684 43.31 -36.02 6.05
CA GLY A 684 41.92 -36.04 6.46
C GLY A 684 41.63 -37.22 7.38
N SER A 685 40.38 -37.41 7.76
CA SER A 685 39.93 -38.58 8.52
C SER A 685 38.48 -38.88 8.14
N LEU A 686 38.02 -40.09 8.42
CA LEU A 686 36.67 -40.56 8.10
C LEU A 686 35.86 -40.79 9.38
N LEU A 687 34.53 -40.78 9.24
CA LEU A 687 33.59 -41.09 10.32
C LEU A 687 32.57 -42.12 9.80
N PRO A 688 32.95 -43.39 9.67
CA PRO A 688 32.05 -44.40 9.12
C PRO A 688 30.89 -44.70 10.08
N ASP A 689 29.72 -44.90 9.51
CA ASP A 689 28.43 -45.06 10.21
C ASP A 689 27.82 -46.47 10.05
N GLU A 690 28.56 -47.38 9.42
CA GLU A 690 28.18 -48.77 9.21
C GLU A 690 29.32 -49.72 9.63
N LEU A 691 28.93 -50.89 10.16
CA LEU A 691 29.86 -51.97 10.47
C LEU A 691 30.22 -52.75 9.22
N GLY A 692 31.49 -53.14 9.10
CA GLY A 692 31.93 -53.97 7.99
C GLY A 692 33.35 -53.69 7.54
N THR A 693 33.66 -54.15 6.35
CA THR A 693 34.91 -53.84 5.67
C THR A 693 34.60 -53.01 4.44
N PHE A 694 35.24 -51.87 4.34
CA PHE A 694 35.12 -50.88 3.27
C PHE A 694 36.48 -50.64 2.62
N CYS A 695 36.47 -50.01 1.46
CA CYS A 695 37.66 -49.43 0.85
C CYS A 695 37.61 -47.91 0.93
N TYR A 696 38.75 -47.27 1.07
CA TYR A 696 38.87 -45.81 1.04
C TYR A 696 40.01 -45.34 0.13
N THR A 697 39.89 -44.11 -0.35
CA THR A 697 40.89 -43.41 -1.18
C THR A 697 40.75 -41.90 -1.01
N THR A 698 41.66 -41.14 -1.59
CA THR A 698 41.53 -39.67 -1.73
C THR A 698 41.08 -39.29 -3.14
N ARG A 699 40.55 -38.08 -3.30
CA ARG A 699 40.22 -37.44 -4.58
C ARG A 699 40.54 -35.96 -4.54
N TYR A 700 40.75 -35.36 -5.71
CA TYR A 700 41.16 -33.97 -5.86
C TYR A 700 40.39 -33.30 -6.99
N SER A 701 40.04 -32.03 -6.82
CA SER A 701 39.38 -31.23 -7.85
C SER A 701 40.16 -29.94 -8.07
N GLY A 702 40.46 -29.67 -9.33
CA GLY A 702 41.13 -28.46 -9.78
C GLY A 702 40.18 -27.36 -10.28
N ASP A 703 38.87 -27.60 -10.25
CA ASP A 703 37.81 -26.80 -10.90
C ASP A 703 36.65 -26.49 -9.94
N GLY A 704 36.97 -26.25 -8.67
CA GLY A 704 35.98 -25.86 -7.65
C GLY A 704 34.98 -26.96 -7.28
N GLY A 705 35.25 -28.22 -7.62
CA GLY A 705 34.41 -29.38 -7.30
C GLY A 705 33.54 -29.87 -8.46
N SER A 706 33.64 -29.26 -9.64
CA SER A 706 32.88 -29.63 -10.83
C SER A 706 33.28 -31.00 -11.38
N SER A 707 34.56 -31.36 -11.28
CA SER A 707 35.09 -32.68 -11.60
C SER A 707 36.13 -33.16 -10.59
N TRP A 708 36.28 -34.48 -10.46
CA TRP A 708 37.13 -35.10 -9.43
C TRP A 708 38.08 -36.15 -10.00
N PHE A 709 39.36 -36.05 -9.64
CA PHE A 709 40.41 -37.01 -9.92
C PHE A 709 40.63 -37.93 -8.70
N TYR A 710 40.40 -39.23 -8.86
CA TYR A 710 40.46 -40.21 -7.77
C TYR A 710 41.83 -40.87 -7.67
N ALA A 711 42.38 -40.97 -6.45
CA ALA A 711 43.76 -41.40 -6.17
C ALA A 711 43.96 -42.92 -6.16
N VAL A 712 43.56 -43.60 -7.24
CA VAL A 712 43.56 -45.07 -7.39
C VAL A 712 44.56 -45.52 -8.46
N ASN A 713 45.86 -45.28 -8.22
CA ASN A 713 47.00 -45.60 -9.10
C ASN A 713 46.78 -45.35 -10.62
N GLY A 714 47.04 -44.10 -11.04
CA GLY A 714 47.47 -43.73 -12.39
C GLY A 714 46.34 -43.43 -13.40
N PRO A 715 46.57 -42.50 -14.35
CA PRO A 715 45.55 -42.03 -15.31
C PRO A 715 45.09 -43.06 -16.35
N ASP A 716 45.61 -44.30 -16.33
CA ASP A 716 45.43 -45.32 -17.37
C ASP A 716 44.75 -46.64 -16.92
N GLU A 717 44.25 -46.75 -15.68
CA GLU A 717 43.48 -47.94 -15.25
C GLU A 717 41.99 -47.64 -15.14
N ALA A 718 41.19 -48.29 -16.00
CA ALA A 718 39.74 -48.19 -15.96
C ALA A 718 39.20 -48.67 -14.61
N ASN A 719 38.63 -47.75 -13.83
CA ASN A 719 37.87 -47.94 -12.58
C ASN A 719 38.26 -49.21 -11.80
N PRO A 720 39.40 -49.22 -11.08
CA PRO A 720 39.75 -50.34 -10.23
C PRO A 720 38.64 -50.56 -9.19
N THR A 721 38.24 -51.81 -9.01
CA THR A 721 37.24 -52.20 -7.99
C THR A 721 37.96 -52.74 -6.76
N CYS A 722 37.44 -52.44 -5.58
CA CYS A 722 37.99 -52.93 -4.32
C CYS A 722 37.87 -54.48 -4.20
N PRO A 723 38.88 -55.24 -3.72
CA PRO A 723 40.17 -54.80 -3.18
C PRO A 723 41.23 -54.60 -4.29
N GLY A 724 41.58 -53.34 -4.52
CA GLY A 724 42.58 -52.87 -5.50
C GLY A 724 43.65 -51.99 -4.80
N PRO A 725 44.12 -50.87 -5.38
CA PRO A 725 45.09 -49.95 -4.75
C PRO A 725 44.49 -49.10 -3.59
N PHE A 726 43.34 -49.52 -3.06
CA PHE A 726 42.58 -48.81 -2.03
C PHE A 726 43.10 -49.14 -0.63
N GLY A 727 42.91 -48.21 0.31
CA GLY A 727 43.05 -48.48 1.73
C GLY A 727 41.89 -49.34 2.23
N VAL A 728 42.14 -50.24 3.19
CA VAL A 728 41.09 -51.12 3.78
C VAL A 728 40.63 -50.57 5.12
N LEU A 729 39.36 -50.16 5.22
CA LEU A 729 38.75 -49.69 6.47
C LEU A 729 37.88 -50.80 7.07
N THR A 730 38.26 -51.32 8.23
CA THR A 730 37.46 -52.28 8.99
C THR A 730 36.78 -51.57 10.15
N VAL A 731 35.45 -51.51 10.14
CA VAL A 731 34.64 -50.87 11.17
C VAL A 731 34.03 -51.95 12.06
N VAL A 732 34.36 -51.90 13.35
CA VAL A 732 33.92 -52.87 14.37
C VAL A 732 32.94 -52.23 15.34
N ALA A 733 32.09 -53.06 15.96
CA ALA A 733 31.07 -52.62 16.89
C ALA A 733 31.67 -51.97 18.15
N GLY A 734 30.99 -50.94 18.66
CA GLY A 734 31.26 -50.33 19.95
C GLY A 734 30.85 -51.22 21.12
N ALA A 735 31.19 -50.78 22.35
CA ALA A 735 30.75 -51.45 23.57
C ALA A 735 29.27 -51.20 23.88
N ASP A 736 28.75 -50.05 23.43
CA ASP A 736 27.34 -49.72 23.52
C ASP A 736 26.59 -50.32 22.33
N THR A 737 25.50 -51.00 22.64
CA THR A 737 24.66 -51.76 21.69
C THR A 737 23.17 -51.44 21.85
N THR A 738 22.85 -50.42 22.67
CA THR A 738 21.47 -50.07 23.00
C THR A 738 21.01 -48.95 22.09
N ALA A 739 20.10 -49.23 21.17
CA ALA A 739 19.55 -48.17 20.33
C ALA A 739 18.65 -47.20 21.12
N PRO A 740 18.56 -45.92 20.70
CA PRO A 740 17.51 -45.01 21.13
C PRO A 740 16.10 -45.54 20.80
N ASP A 741 15.09 -44.92 21.39
CA ASP A 741 13.69 -45.14 20.99
C ASP A 741 13.44 -44.65 19.55
N ALA A 742 12.33 -45.08 18.94
CA ALA A 742 11.94 -44.65 17.60
C ALA A 742 11.34 -43.22 17.64
N PRO A 743 11.63 -42.36 16.65
CA PRO A 743 10.93 -41.09 16.52
C PRO A 743 9.43 -41.27 16.35
N THR A 744 8.64 -40.39 16.99
CA THR A 744 7.18 -40.44 16.98
C THR A 744 6.57 -39.28 16.19
N ASN A 745 5.37 -39.51 15.66
CA ASN A 745 4.54 -38.52 14.95
C ASN A 745 5.23 -37.86 13.75
N LEU A 746 5.92 -38.63 12.90
CA LEU A 746 6.39 -38.10 11.61
C LEU A 746 5.18 -37.66 10.77
N ALA A 747 5.21 -36.43 10.27
CA ALA A 747 4.18 -35.83 9.42
C ALA A 747 4.82 -34.97 8.32
N VAL A 748 4.10 -34.80 7.20
CA VAL A 748 4.44 -33.82 6.16
C VAL A 748 3.96 -32.45 6.64
N ALA A 749 4.90 -31.54 6.88
CA ALA A 749 4.66 -30.18 7.33
C ALA A 749 4.23 -29.25 6.18
N GLY A 750 4.70 -29.47 4.95
CA GLY A 750 4.34 -28.66 3.78
C GLY A 750 4.97 -29.17 2.49
N THR A 751 4.42 -28.79 1.33
CA THR A 751 5.04 -29.05 0.02
C THR A 751 4.92 -27.84 -0.88
N THR A 752 5.97 -27.59 -1.67
CA THR A 752 5.95 -26.62 -2.77
C THR A 752 6.24 -27.36 -4.08
N ASN A 753 6.35 -26.63 -5.20
CA ASN A 753 6.82 -27.23 -6.44
C ASN A 753 8.30 -27.69 -6.37
N SER A 754 9.08 -27.26 -5.38
CA SER A 754 10.52 -27.59 -5.28
C SER A 754 10.97 -28.07 -3.90
N SER A 755 10.05 -28.29 -2.95
CA SER A 755 10.41 -28.74 -1.60
C SER A 755 9.33 -29.58 -0.90
N VAL A 756 9.75 -30.46 0.01
CA VAL A 756 8.88 -31.18 0.96
C VAL A 756 9.42 -30.98 2.38
N SER A 757 8.62 -30.35 3.25
CA SER A 757 8.95 -30.19 4.67
C SER A 757 8.33 -31.31 5.51
N LEU A 758 9.09 -31.83 6.47
CA LEU A 758 8.74 -32.88 7.41
C LEU A 758 8.85 -32.36 8.84
N MET A 759 8.04 -32.91 9.74
CA MET A 759 8.08 -32.62 11.18
C MET A 759 7.82 -33.87 12.01
N TRP A 760 8.36 -33.92 13.23
CA TRP A 760 8.16 -35.00 14.21
C TRP A 760 8.27 -34.48 15.65
N ASP A 761 7.89 -35.30 16.64
CA ASP A 761 7.95 -34.89 18.06
C ASP A 761 9.39 -34.72 18.56
N ALA A 762 9.58 -33.86 19.57
CA ALA A 762 10.84 -33.79 20.29
C ALA A 762 11.21 -35.16 20.91
N HIS A 763 12.36 -35.70 20.51
CA HIS A 763 12.77 -37.04 20.92
C HIS A 763 13.34 -37.04 22.35
N PRO A 764 12.88 -37.94 23.24
CA PRO A 764 13.45 -38.03 24.59
C PRO A 764 14.89 -38.56 24.53
N ASN A 765 15.84 -37.82 25.09
CA ASN A 765 17.23 -38.27 25.26
C ASN A 765 17.41 -38.96 26.63
N THR A 766 16.73 -40.10 26.84
CA THR A 766 16.67 -40.75 28.15
C THR A 766 18.00 -41.38 28.59
N ALA A 767 18.81 -41.87 27.65
CA ALA A 767 20.14 -42.44 27.92
C ALA A 767 21.27 -41.39 27.91
N GLY A 768 21.02 -40.19 27.38
CA GLY A 768 21.98 -39.08 27.35
C GLY A 768 22.96 -39.12 26.18
N ASP A 769 22.80 -40.07 25.25
CA ASP A 769 23.69 -40.40 24.14
C ASP A 769 23.01 -40.30 22.75
N LEU A 770 21.75 -39.85 22.67
CA LEU A 770 21.11 -39.49 21.41
C LEU A 770 21.98 -38.46 20.67
N TYR A 771 22.29 -38.73 19.42
CA TYR A 771 23.16 -37.87 18.61
C TYR A 771 22.39 -37.16 17.49
N GLY A 772 21.42 -37.82 16.86
CA GLY A 772 20.73 -37.23 15.72
C GLY A 772 19.70 -38.15 15.05
N PHE A 773 19.31 -37.76 13.84
CA PHE A 773 18.29 -38.44 13.04
C PHE A 773 18.77 -38.70 11.61
N GLU A 774 18.38 -39.81 11.01
CA GLU A 774 18.57 -40.11 9.59
C GLU A 774 17.22 -40.01 8.88
N VAL A 775 17.19 -39.34 7.73
CA VAL A 775 15.99 -39.17 6.89
C VAL A 775 16.08 -40.10 5.70
N TYR A 776 15.08 -40.95 5.50
CA TYR A 776 15.01 -41.88 4.38
C TYR A 776 13.85 -41.50 3.47
N ARG A 777 14.08 -41.59 2.16
CA ARG A 777 13.11 -41.30 1.10
C ARG A 777 13.11 -42.38 0.03
N GLU A 778 11.96 -42.68 -0.54
CA GLU A 778 11.83 -43.32 -1.86
C GLU A 778 10.91 -42.50 -2.76
N ASN A 779 11.13 -42.56 -4.08
CA ASN A 779 10.13 -42.09 -5.04
C ASN A 779 9.13 -43.24 -5.28
N VAL A 780 7.83 -42.96 -5.19
CA VAL A 780 6.76 -43.95 -5.39
C VAL A 780 6.80 -44.57 -6.80
N ALA A 781 7.21 -43.80 -7.81
CA ALA A 781 7.38 -44.27 -9.18
C ALA A 781 8.57 -45.25 -9.33
N THR A 782 9.59 -45.13 -8.47
CA THR A 782 10.77 -46.02 -8.42
C THR A 782 11.07 -46.45 -6.98
N PRO A 783 10.29 -47.40 -6.41
CA PRO A 783 10.38 -47.75 -5.00
C PRO A 783 11.76 -48.28 -4.59
N GLY A 784 12.17 -47.94 -3.37
CA GLY A 784 13.48 -48.23 -2.81
C GLY A 784 13.96 -47.11 -1.91
N PHE A 785 13.74 -47.24 -0.60
CA PHE A 785 14.20 -46.24 0.37
C PHE A 785 15.73 -46.12 0.36
N SER A 786 16.19 -44.87 0.27
CA SER A 786 17.58 -44.48 0.47
C SER A 786 17.66 -43.39 1.53
N ARG A 787 18.73 -43.38 2.32
CA ARG A 787 19.00 -42.25 3.22
C ARG A 787 19.34 -41.02 2.38
N ILE A 788 18.59 -39.94 2.58
CA ILE A 788 18.81 -38.67 1.89
C ILE A 788 19.58 -37.66 2.75
N ASP A 789 19.51 -37.79 4.07
CA ASP A 789 20.24 -36.90 4.98
C ASP A 789 20.50 -37.51 6.36
N THR A 790 21.46 -36.94 7.08
CA THR A 790 21.80 -37.23 8.49
C THR A 790 21.90 -35.93 9.28
N ILE A 791 20.95 -35.74 10.19
CA ILE A 791 20.82 -34.56 11.03
C ILE A 791 21.57 -34.81 12.34
N ALA A 792 22.77 -34.26 12.47
CA ALA A 792 23.61 -34.34 13.67
C ALA A 792 23.16 -33.34 14.77
N ASP A 793 21.87 -33.30 15.05
CA ASP A 793 21.25 -32.49 16.10
C ASP A 793 20.22 -33.34 16.85
N PRO A 794 20.46 -33.68 18.13
CA PRO A 794 19.55 -34.50 18.92
C PRO A 794 18.26 -33.75 19.31
N THR A 795 18.17 -32.44 19.04
CA THR A 795 17.01 -31.60 19.33
C THR A 795 16.13 -31.31 18.11
N ALA A 796 16.53 -31.79 16.92
CA ALA A 796 15.79 -31.55 15.69
C ALA A 796 14.36 -32.13 15.74
N THR A 797 13.40 -31.35 15.25
CA THR A 797 11.96 -31.69 15.18
C THR A 797 11.39 -31.51 13.77
N GLY A 798 12.23 -31.27 12.78
CA GLY A 798 11.83 -31.12 11.39
C GLY A 798 12.99 -31.13 10.41
N TYR A 799 12.65 -31.24 9.14
CA TYR A 799 13.59 -31.30 8.01
C TYR A 799 12.91 -30.82 6.73
N THR A 800 13.61 -30.10 5.86
CA THR A 800 13.10 -29.74 4.53
C THR A 800 13.96 -30.41 3.46
N ASP A 801 13.31 -31.19 2.60
CA ASP A 801 13.90 -31.82 1.42
C ASP A 801 13.71 -30.91 0.20
N ASP A 802 14.75 -30.17 -0.16
CA ASP A 802 14.78 -29.29 -1.33
C ASP A 802 15.29 -30.01 -2.60
N SER A 803 15.51 -31.32 -2.54
CA SER A 803 16.03 -32.14 -3.65
C SER A 803 14.93 -32.84 -4.47
N VAL A 804 13.67 -32.43 -4.28
CA VAL A 804 12.50 -33.03 -4.92
C VAL A 804 12.23 -32.44 -6.30
N VAL A 805 11.50 -33.19 -7.13
CA VAL A 805 11.13 -32.77 -8.49
C VAL A 805 9.65 -32.46 -8.53
N THR A 806 9.27 -31.32 -9.13
CA THR A 806 7.87 -30.88 -9.24
C THR A 806 6.97 -31.99 -9.81
N GLY A 807 5.89 -32.30 -9.10
CA GLY A 807 4.87 -33.27 -9.50
C GLY A 807 5.19 -34.74 -9.17
N GLU A 808 6.36 -35.05 -8.60
CA GLU A 808 6.73 -36.41 -8.19
C GLU A 808 6.29 -36.71 -6.75
N THR A 809 5.91 -37.97 -6.46
CA THR A 809 5.46 -38.43 -5.14
C THR A 809 6.53 -39.26 -4.43
N TYR A 810 6.72 -38.99 -3.15
CA TYR A 810 7.76 -39.59 -2.32
C TYR A 810 7.18 -40.16 -1.01
N ASN A 811 7.75 -41.26 -0.52
CA ASN A 811 7.54 -41.75 0.85
C ASN A 811 8.75 -41.42 1.72
N TYR A 812 8.53 -41.07 2.99
CA TYR A 812 9.56 -40.72 3.97
C TYR A 812 9.41 -41.50 5.28
N TYR A 813 10.52 -41.89 5.90
CA TYR A 813 10.57 -42.24 7.33
C TYR A 813 11.86 -41.70 7.95
N ILE A 814 11.90 -41.62 9.28
CA ILE A 814 13.09 -41.19 10.03
C ILE A 814 13.52 -42.24 11.05
N VAL A 815 14.81 -42.22 11.39
CA VAL A 815 15.44 -43.12 12.37
C VAL A 815 16.30 -42.28 13.31
N ALA A 816 16.19 -42.49 14.63
CA ALA A 816 17.10 -41.86 15.59
C ALA A 816 18.36 -42.72 15.76
N PHE A 817 19.50 -42.10 16.04
CA PHE A 817 20.74 -42.82 16.34
C PHE A 817 21.55 -42.16 17.45
N ASP A 818 22.32 -42.98 18.16
CA ASP A 818 23.18 -42.56 19.27
C ASP A 818 24.64 -42.29 18.82
N THR A 819 25.49 -41.92 19.79
CA THR A 819 26.93 -41.70 19.56
C THR A 819 27.73 -42.92 19.08
N SER A 820 27.15 -44.13 19.10
CA SER A 820 27.72 -45.39 18.60
C SER A 820 27.04 -45.88 17.30
N TYR A 821 26.19 -45.05 16.68
CA TYR A 821 25.35 -45.40 15.52
C TYR A 821 24.42 -46.60 15.76
N ASN A 822 24.02 -46.87 17.01
CA ASN A 822 22.88 -47.77 17.23
C ASN A 822 21.62 -47.06 16.77
N ARG A 823 20.98 -47.62 15.74
CA ARG A 823 19.80 -47.05 15.09
C ARG A 823 18.53 -47.58 15.75
N SER A 824 17.60 -46.69 16.03
CA SER A 824 16.28 -47.06 16.52
C SER A 824 15.45 -47.78 15.45
N ALA A 825 14.26 -48.24 15.82
CA ALA A 825 13.27 -48.64 14.82
C ALA A 825 12.82 -47.42 14.00
N ALA A 826 12.42 -47.65 12.74
CA ALA A 826 11.88 -46.58 11.90
C ALA A 826 10.60 -45.98 12.52
N SER A 827 10.40 -44.68 12.29
CA SER A 827 9.13 -44.00 12.54
C SER A 827 7.99 -44.58 11.67
N ASN A 828 6.79 -44.03 11.81
CA ASN A 828 5.78 -44.19 10.77
C ASN A 828 6.26 -43.59 9.43
N THR A 829 5.76 -44.11 8.32
CA THR A 829 6.03 -43.59 6.97
C THR A 829 4.99 -42.54 6.59
N VAL A 830 5.41 -41.47 5.91
CA VAL A 830 4.54 -40.42 5.36
C VAL A 830 4.76 -40.26 3.85
N GLN A 831 3.73 -39.85 3.11
CA GLN A 831 3.80 -39.67 1.66
C GLN A 831 3.51 -38.21 1.27
N ALA A 832 4.27 -37.66 0.33
CA ALA A 832 4.13 -36.29 -0.15
C ALA A 832 4.40 -36.20 -1.66
N THR A 833 3.61 -35.41 -2.39
CA THR A 833 3.92 -35.00 -3.77
C THR A 833 4.51 -33.60 -3.73
N ALA A 834 5.61 -33.38 -4.47
CA ALA A 834 6.22 -32.05 -4.62
C ALA A 834 5.38 -31.18 -5.56
N GLU A 835 4.19 -30.84 -5.12
CA GLU A 835 3.27 -29.97 -5.83
C GLU A 835 2.64 -28.97 -4.84
N PRO A 836 2.12 -27.84 -5.34
CA PRO A 836 1.31 -26.95 -4.53
C PRO A 836 0.09 -27.71 -3.99
N ARG A 837 -0.12 -27.73 -2.68
CA ARG A 837 -1.25 -28.48 -2.08
C ARG A 837 -2.53 -27.68 -2.16
N MET A 838 -3.61 -28.29 -2.63
CA MET A 838 -4.95 -27.73 -2.45
C MET A 838 -5.49 -28.14 -1.09
N VAL A 839 -6.11 -27.20 -0.40
CA VAL A 839 -6.79 -27.34 0.88
C VAL A 839 -8.28 -27.14 0.63
N SER A 840 -9.10 -28.10 1.06
CA SER A 840 -10.55 -27.92 1.02
C SER A 840 -10.98 -27.06 2.20
N VAL A 841 -11.19 -25.78 1.96
CA VAL A 841 -11.47 -24.76 2.98
C VAL A 841 -12.96 -24.57 3.12
N THR A 842 -13.49 -24.79 4.32
CA THR A 842 -14.88 -24.48 4.67
C THR A 842 -14.92 -23.22 5.52
N PHE A 843 -15.58 -22.19 5.01
CA PHE A 843 -15.91 -20.97 5.75
C PHE A 843 -17.25 -21.18 6.44
N ARG A 844 -17.26 -21.11 7.77
CA ARG A 844 -18.49 -21.16 8.58
C ARG A 844 -18.67 -19.82 9.26
N VAL A 845 -19.82 -19.18 9.08
CA VAL A 845 -20.12 -17.89 9.69
C VAL A 845 -21.40 -17.95 10.51
N GLY A 846 -21.34 -17.38 11.72
CA GLY A 846 -22.50 -17.07 12.54
C GLY A 846 -23.09 -15.71 12.17
N VAL A 847 -24.41 -15.57 12.09
CA VAL A 847 -25.11 -14.32 11.78
C VAL A 847 -26.24 -14.09 12.79
N PRO A 848 -26.68 -12.83 13.01
CA PRO A 848 -27.77 -12.55 13.96
C PRO A 848 -29.08 -13.21 13.55
N VAL A 849 -29.91 -13.61 14.51
CA VAL A 849 -31.17 -14.36 14.25
C VAL A 849 -32.19 -13.58 13.41
N TYR A 850 -32.09 -12.24 13.38
CA TYR A 850 -32.91 -11.35 12.57
C TYR A 850 -32.37 -11.15 11.14
N THR A 851 -31.32 -11.88 10.73
CA THR A 851 -30.76 -11.81 9.38
C THR A 851 -31.78 -12.24 8.33
N LEU A 852 -32.01 -11.40 7.33
CA LEU A 852 -32.96 -11.66 6.24
C LEU A 852 -32.26 -12.01 4.93
N GLY A 853 -32.77 -13.01 4.21
CA GLY A 853 -32.26 -13.39 2.89
C GLY A 853 -31.07 -14.34 2.91
N THR A 854 -30.39 -14.45 1.77
CA THR A 854 -29.23 -15.33 1.57
C THR A 854 -27.94 -14.65 1.98
N VAL A 855 -27.05 -15.35 2.67
CA VAL A 855 -25.69 -14.87 2.96
C VAL A 855 -24.74 -15.29 1.84
N TYR A 856 -23.85 -14.40 1.44
CA TYR A 856 -22.83 -14.60 0.43
C TYR A 856 -21.45 -14.38 1.05
N ILE A 857 -20.44 -15.07 0.51
CA ILE A 857 -19.03 -14.78 0.77
C ILE A 857 -18.42 -14.16 -0.49
N VAL A 858 -17.49 -13.22 -0.32
CA VAL A 858 -16.76 -12.57 -1.40
C VAL A 858 -15.30 -12.43 -1.00
N GLY A 859 -14.36 -12.66 -1.91
CA GLY A 859 -12.92 -12.64 -1.62
C GLY A 859 -12.06 -12.34 -2.86
N ASP A 860 -10.75 -12.19 -2.65
CA ASP A 860 -9.75 -11.61 -3.60
C ASP A 860 -9.05 -12.67 -4.45
N ILE A 861 -9.28 -13.93 -4.12
CA ILE A 861 -8.76 -15.06 -4.89
C ILE A 861 -9.71 -15.43 -6.02
N ALA A 862 -9.14 -15.94 -7.11
CA ALA A 862 -9.86 -16.26 -8.35
C ALA A 862 -11.00 -17.27 -8.13
N GLU A 863 -10.89 -18.12 -7.11
CA GLU A 863 -11.84 -19.17 -6.76
C GLU A 863 -13.19 -18.63 -6.26
N PHE A 864 -13.26 -17.40 -5.73
CA PHE A 864 -14.53 -16.72 -5.44
C PHE A 864 -15.14 -16.05 -6.67
N GLY A 865 -14.37 -15.91 -7.76
CA GLY A 865 -14.70 -15.09 -8.91
C GLY A 865 -14.37 -13.61 -8.71
N PRO A 866 -14.83 -12.70 -9.59
CA PRO A 866 -14.64 -11.26 -9.40
C PRO A 866 -15.28 -10.82 -8.08
N TRP A 867 -14.72 -9.79 -7.44
CA TRP A 867 -15.13 -9.22 -6.15
C TRP A 867 -16.58 -8.69 -6.18
N ASN A 868 -17.55 -9.60 -6.12
CA ASN A 868 -18.97 -9.38 -6.35
C ASN A 868 -19.78 -9.91 -5.15
N PRO A 869 -20.55 -9.05 -4.47
CA PRO A 869 -21.20 -9.39 -3.21
C PRO A 869 -22.37 -10.38 -3.38
N GLY A 870 -22.86 -10.62 -4.60
CA GLY A 870 -23.97 -11.52 -4.88
C GLY A 870 -23.58 -12.80 -5.63
N LEU A 871 -22.28 -13.10 -5.79
CA LEU A 871 -21.84 -14.19 -6.65
C LEU A 871 -21.75 -15.55 -5.93
N ALA A 872 -21.04 -15.62 -4.80
CA ALA A 872 -20.80 -16.89 -4.08
C ALA A 872 -21.77 -17.04 -2.89
N ALA A 873 -22.94 -17.59 -3.18
CA ALA A 873 -23.98 -17.85 -2.17
C ALA A 873 -23.54 -18.96 -1.20
N MET A 874 -23.67 -18.70 0.11
CA MET A 874 -23.44 -19.69 1.16
C MET A 874 -24.67 -20.58 1.34
N THR A 875 -24.47 -21.75 1.96
CA THR A 875 -25.55 -22.68 2.32
C THR A 875 -25.95 -22.49 3.78
N GLN A 876 -27.23 -22.26 4.05
CA GLN A 876 -27.75 -22.16 5.41
C GLN A 876 -27.74 -23.52 6.10
N VAL A 877 -27.09 -23.62 7.26
CA VAL A 877 -27.01 -24.83 8.07
C VAL A 877 -28.10 -24.84 9.14
N ASP A 878 -28.30 -23.71 9.81
CA ASP A 878 -29.41 -23.47 10.75
C ASP A 878 -29.84 -21.99 10.76
N ALA A 879 -30.67 -21.59 11.73
CA ALA A 879 -31.21 -20.23 11.80
C ALA A 879 -30.14 -19.12 11.89
N THR A 880 -28.92 -19.45 12.32
CA THR A 880 -27.85 -18.48 12.58
C THR A 880 -26.52 -18.85 11.94
N THR A 881 -26.38 -19.99 11.25
CA THR A 881 -25.08 -20.45 10.71
C THR A 881 -25.15 -20.78 9.23
N TRP A 882 -24.13 -20.34 8.49
CA TRP A 882 -23.96 -20.53 7.04
C TRP A 882 -22.58 -21.08 6.71
N GLU A 883 -22.49 -21.91 5.66
CA GLU A 883 -21.24 -22.54 5.22
C GLU A 883 -20.98 -22.37 3.72
N TYR A 884 -19.71 -22.25 3.35
CA TYR A 884 -19.23 -22.28 1.95
C TYR A 884 -17.90 -23.01 1.87
N THR A 885 -17.77 -23.94 0.91
CA THR A 885 -16.57 -24.78 0.76
C THR A 885 -15.98 -24.64 -0.64
N LEU A 886 -14.67 -24.44 -0.73
CA LEU A 886 -13.89 -24.41 -1.96
C LEU A 886 -12.48 -24.94 -1.72
N ASP A 887 -11.79 -25.31 -2.79
CA ASP A 887 -10.40 -25.76 -2.72
C ASP A 887 -9.47 -24.56 -3.00
N ILE A 888 -8.55 -24.25 -2.08
CA ILE A 888 -7.62 -23.11 -2.15
C ILE A 888 -6.19 -23.62 -1.94
N LEU A 889 -5.21 -22.96 -2.54
CA LEU A 889 -3.82 -23.34 -2.39
C LEU A 889 -3.27 -23.11 -0.96
N ASP A 890 -2.51 -24.06 -0.45
CA ASP A 890 -1.83 -24.01 0.86
C ASP A 890 -0.80 -22.87 0.88
N GLY A 891 -0.80 -22.10 1.97
CA GLY A 891 -0.01 -20.88 2.11
C GLY A 891 -0.61 -19.64 1.45
N THR A 892 -1.73 -19.73 0.72
CA THR A 892 -2.40 -18.56 0.15
C THR A 892 -2.95 -17.66 1.25
N SER A 893 -2.51 -16.41 1.27
CA SER A 893 -3.14 -15.34 2.05
C SER A 893 -4.25 -14.71 1.23
N MET A 894 -5.42 -14.54 1.85
CA MET A 894 -6.62 -14.02 1.20
C MET A 894 -7.42 -13.09 2.10
N GLN A 895 -8.16 -12.19 1.47
CA GLN A 895 -9.12 -11.30 2.10
C GLN A 895 -10.55 -11.63 1.65
N TYR A 896 -11.54 -11.49 2.55
CA TYR A 896 -12.94 -11.82 2.28
C TYR A 896 -13.93 -11.09 3.21
N LYS A 897 -15.22 -11.07 2.84
CA LYS A 897 -16.34 -10.56 3.65
C LYS A 897 -17.62 -11.38 3.47
N PHE A 898 -18.56 -11.19 4.39
CA PHE A 898 -19.94 -11.67 4.26
C PHE A 898 -20.91 -10.56 3.87
N THR A 899 -21.84 -10.87 2.97
CA THR A 899 -22.88 -9.92 2.52
C THR A 899 -24.23 -10.61 2.43
N ARG A 900 -25.30 -9.83 2.23
CA ARG A 900 -26.64 -10.34 1.85
C ARG A 900 -27.01 -10.06 0.39
N GLY A 901 -26.00 -9.96 -0.48
CA GLY A 901 -26.13 -9.85 -1.94
C GLY A 901 -25.82 -8.47 -2.52
N SER A 902 -25.63 -7.46 -1.68
CA SER A 902 -25.16 -6.10 -2.05
C SER A 902 -24.13 -5.60 -1.04
N TRP A 903 -23.26 -4.67 -1.47
CA TRP A 903 -22.37 -3.93 -0.58
C TRP A 903 -23.11 -3.04 0.42
N ASP A 904 -24.38 -2.71 0.16
CA ASP A 904 -25.24 -2.03 1.15
C ASP A 904 -25.70 -2.96 2.28
N THR A 905 -25.53 -4.28 2.11
CA THR A 905 -25.95 -5.33 3.05
C THR A 905 -24.77 -6.18 3.54
N VAL A 906 -23.57 -5.61 3.51
CA VAL A 906 -22.33 -6.24 3.97
C VAL A 906 -22.27 -6.27 5.51
N GLU A 907 -21.53 -7.21 6.09
CA GLU A 907 -21.18 -7.12 7.50
C GLU A 907 -20.42 -5.81 7.79
N SER A 908 -20.75 -5.14 8.89
CA SER A 908 -20.06 -3.91 9.29
C SER A 908 -20.03 -3.83 10.82
N TRP A 909 -18.93 -4.30 11.42
CA TRP A 909 -18.72 -4.29 12.88
C TRP A 909 -17.26 -4.55 13.27
N GLY A 910 -16.85 -4.06 14.44
CA GLY A 910 -15.46 -4.20 14.92
C GLY A 910 -14.47 -3.52 13.99
N SER A 911 -13.40 -4.21 13.62
CA SER A 911 -12.45 -3.79 12.58
C SER A 911 -12.91 -4.13 11.16
N ILE A 912 -14.02 -4.85 10.98
CA ILE A 912 -14.54 -5.33 9.68
C ILE A 912 -15.63 -4.37 9.21
N VAL A 913 -15.20 -3.18 8.81
CA VAL A 913 -16.03 -1.99 8.51
C VAL A 913 -15.46 -1.32 7.25
N SER A 914 -16.23 -0.50 6.54
CA SER A 914 -15.82 0.10 5.25
C SER A 914 -15.15 -0.93 4.31
N ILE A 915 -13.92 -0.69 3.87
CA ILE A 915 -13.12 -1.57 3.01
C ILE A 915 -12.40 -2.70 3.76
N ASN A 916 -12.32 -2.66 5.09
CA ASN A 916 -11.54 -3.61 5.87
C ASN A 916 -12.13 -5.01 5.82
N ASN A 917 -11.41 -5.93 5.21
CA ASN A 917 -11.83 -7.31 5.00
C ASN A 917 -11.38 -8.23 6.14
N ARG A 918 -12.06 -9.35 6.31
CA ARG A 918 -11.51 -10.48 7.06
C ARG A 918 -10.31 -11.03 6.30
N SER A 919 -9.30 -11.51 7.00
CA SER A 919 -8.13 -12.15 6.40
C SER A 919 -7.97 -13.58 6.90
N ALA A 920 -7.41 -14.43 6.05
CA ALA A 920 -7.00 -15.78 6.40
C ALA A 920 -5.78 -16.21 5.57
N THR A 921 -4.87 -16.94 6.21
CA THR A 921 -3.84 -17.72 5.51
C THR A 921 -4.27 -19.17 5.49
N ILE A 922 -4.29 -19.75 4.30
CA ILE A 922 -4.71 -21.14 4.11
C ILE A 922 -3.59 -22.06 4.59
N SER A 923 -3.97 -23.05 5.40
CA SER A 923 -3.05 -24.04 5.92
C SER A 923 -3.65 -25.42 5.72
N TYR A 924 -2.87 -26.32 5.12
CA TYR A 924 -3.28 -27.70 4.86
C TYR A 924 -3.68 -28.47 6.14
N GLY A 925 -3.11 -28.08 7.28
CA GLY A 925 -3.32 -28.77 8.56
C GLY A 925 -2.91 -30.25 8.48
N THR A 926 -3.66 -31.13 9.16
CA THR A 926 -3.37 -32.58 9.18
C THR A 926 -4.21 -33.40 8.20
N ALA A 927 -5.29 -32.84 7.65
CA ALA A 927 -6.30 -33.57 6.88
C ALA A 927 -6.55 -33.02 5.47
N GLY A 928 -5.85 -31.95 5.04
CA GLY A 928 -6.11 -31.27 3.77
C GLY A 928 -7.45 -30.53 3.74
N THR A 929 -8.02 -30.28 4.93
CA THR A 929 -9.25 -29.53 5.13
C THR A 929 -8.98 -28.47 6.18
N GLN A 930 -9.45 -27.26 5.95
CA GLN A 930 -9.39 -26.18 6.93
C GLN A 930 -10.80 -25.67 7.19
N LEU A 931 -11.17 -25.59 8.47
CA LEU A 931 -12.38 -24.90 8.90
C LEU A 931 -11.97 -23.51 9.36
N ILE A 932 -12.45 -22.50 8.67
CA ILE A 932 -12.41 -21.11 9.14
C ILE A 932 -13.76 -20.89 9.82
N ASP A 933 -13.75 -20.96 11.15
CA ASP A 933 -14.95 -20.86 11.99
C ASP A 933 -15.09 -19.45 12.56
N MET A 934 -16.13 -18.74 12.11
CA MET A 934 -16.47 -17.38 12.49
C MET A 934 -17.82 -17.37 13.21
N THR A 935 -17.94 -18.19 14.26
CA THR A 935 -19.16 -18.31 15.07
C THR A 935 -19.00 -17.79 16.50
N ALA A 936 -17.81 -17.31 16.88
CA ALA A 936 -17.58 -16.80 18.23
C ALA A 936 -18.38 -15.52 18.49
N THR A 937 -19.04 -15.45 19.65
CA THR A 937 -19.85 -14.29 20.07
C THR A 937 -19.22 -13.56 21.27
N ASP A 938 -17.92 -13.74 21.53
CA ASP A 938 -17.21 -13.05 22.60
C ASP A 938 -16.64 -11.71 22.09
N TRP A 939 -17.42 -10.65 22.26
CA TRP A 939 -17.12 -9.32 21.72
C TRP A 939 -15.99 -8.55 22.46
N GLY A 940 -15.04 -9.26 23.08
CA GLY A 940 -13.89 -8.69 23.80
C GLY A 940 -12.70 -8.33 22.91
N THR A 941 -11.52 -8.12 23.53
CA THR A 941 -10.27 -7.62 22.88
C THR A 941 -9.53 -8.64 22.00
N GLY A 942 -10.24 -9.55 21.32
CA GLY A 942 -9.68 -10.54 20.39
C GLY A 942 -9.86 -10.16 18.91
N ALA A 943 -9.14 -10.82 18.00
CA ALA A 943 -9.20 -10.57 16.56
C ALA A 943 -10.56 -10.92 15.96
N ASP A 944 -11.11 -10.02 15.14
CA ASP A 944 -12.47 -10.14 14.58
C ASP A 944 -12.61 -11.25 13.53
N SER A 945 -11.49 -11.75 12.98
CA SER A 945 -11.44 -12.83 11.98
C SER A 945 -12.01 -14.17 12.44
N THR A 946 -12.31 -14.35 13.73
CA THR A 946 -12.91 -15.57 14.31
C THR A 946 -14.34 -15.38 14.85
N LYS A 947 -14.86 -14.16 14.81
CA LYS A 947 -16.15 -13.82 15.41
C LYS A 947 -17.28 -13.84 14.39
N ALA A 948 -18.48 -14.14 14.88
CA ALA A 948 -19.74 -14.05 14.14
C ALA A 948 -19.98 -12.64 13.61
N VAL A 949 -20.79 -12.53 12.55
CA VAL A 949 -21.35 -11.25 12.12
C VAL A 949 -22.18 -10.70 13.27
N GLN A 950 -21.79 -9.56 13.81
CA GLN A 950 -22.53 -8.91 14.88
C GLN A 950 -23.63 -8.02 14.31
N TYR A 951 -23.27 -7.25 13.28
CA TYR A 951 -24.16 -6.27 12.66
C TYR A 951 -23.96 -6.26 11.14
N TRP A 952 -25.07 -5.98 10.45
CA TRP A 952 -25.10 -5.68 9.02
C TRP A 952 -25.08 -4.16 8.85
N ARG A 953 -24.50 -3.70 7.74
CA ARG A 953 -24.43 -2.27 7.41
C ARG A 953 -25.82 -1.63 7.32
N ASP A 954 -26.79 -2.30 6.71
CA ASP A 954 -28.16 -1.79 6.68
C ASP A 954 -28.92 -2.12 7.98
N PRO A 955 -29.64 -1.13 8.55
CA PRO A 955 -30.40 -1.33 9.76
C PRO A 955 -31.58 -2.28 9.52
N LEU A 956 -31.69 -3.30 10.39
CA LEU A 956 -32.76 -4.28 10.37
C LEU A 956 -33.70 -4.05 11.56
N VAL A 957 -35.00 -4.22 11.34
CA VAL A 957 -35.98 -4.20 12.43
C VAL A 957 -35.86 -5.50 13.21
N VAL A 958 -35.52 -5.40 14.49
CA VAL A 958 -35.35 -6.53 15.41
C VAL A 958 -36.68 -6.91 16.04
N SER A 959 -37.48 -5.92 16.45
CA SER A 959 -38.81 -6.17 17.02
C SER A 959 -39.73 -4.95 16.92
N THR A 960 -41.03 -5.18 17.03
CA THR A 960 -42.07 -4.15 16.97
C THR A 960 -43.03 -4.30 18.15
N SER A 961 -43.54 -3.16 18.64
CA SER A 961 -44.58 -3.08 19.66
C SER A 961 -45.65 -2.08 19.21
N PRO A 962 -46.92 -2.46 19.07
CA PRO A 962 -47.44 -3.82 19.21
C PRO A 962 -46.81 -4.79 18.21
N ALA A 963 -46.73 -6.07 18.59
CA ALA A 963 -46.26 -7.11 17.68
C ALA A 963 -47.19 -7.20 16.44
N ASP A 964 -46.64 -7.65 15.31
CA ASP A 964 -47.43 -7.82 14.09
C ASP A 964 -48.65 -8.73 14.32
N GLY A 965 -49.82 -8.26 13.92
CA GLY A 965 -51.11 -8.92 14.12
C GLY A 965 -51.69 -8.80 15.54
N ALA A 966 -51.13 -7.97 16.42
CA ALA A 966 -51.67 -7.79 17.78
C ALA A 966 -53.12 -7.27 17.76
N THR A 967 -53.94 -7.76 18.69
CA THR A 967 -55.34 -7.37 18.88
C THR A 967 -55.54 -6.84 20.30
N ASP A 968 -56.65 -6.15 20.55
CA ASP A 968 -56.99 -5.54 21.85
C ASP A 968 -55.96 -4.51 22.37
N VAL A 969 -55.31 -3.79 21.46
CA VAL A 969 -54.30 -2.77 21.79
C VAL A 969 -54.97 -1.51 22.35
N LEU A 970 -54.53 -1.00 23.51
CA LEU A 970 -55.14 0.21 24.09
C LEU A 970 -55.06 1.40 23.12
N VAL A 971 -56.09 2.23 23.07
CA VAL A 971 -56.16 3.37 22.14
C VAL A 971 -55.14 4.48 22.37
N ASN A 972 -54.47 4.47 23.51
CA ASN A 972 -53.37 5.38 23.84
C ASN A 972 -51.99 4.71 23.69
N THR A 973 -51.92 3.53 23.07
CA THR A 973 -50.66 2.79 22.89
C THR A 973 -49.73 3.56 21.96
N ALA A 974 -48.50 3.75 22.41
CA ALA A 974 -47.41 4.19 21.56
C ALA A 974 -46.91 3.02 20.70
N VAL A 975 -46.52 3.30 19.46
CA VAL A 975 -45.93 2.31 18.55
C VAL A 975 -44.42 2.42 18.64
N SER A 976 -43.72 1.31 18.88
CA SER A 976 -42.26 1.29 19.00
C SER A 976 -41.65 0.29 18.02
N VAL A 977 -40.52 0.66 17.43
CA VAL A 977 -39.70 -0.17 16.54
C VAL A 977 -38.29 -0.22 17.12
N VAL A 978 -37.78 -1.44 17.34
CA VAL A 978 -36.41 -1.69 17.80
C VAL A 978 -35.55 -2.07 16.62
N TRP A 979 -34.43 -1.39 16.46
CA TRP A 979 -33.49 -1.59 15.36
C TRP A 979 -32.30 -2.45 15.79
N SER A 980 -31.60 -3.01 14.80
CA SER A 980 -30.40 -3.84 15.03
C SER A 980 -29.16 -3.01 15.35
N VAL A 981 -29.21 -1.72 15.06
CA VAL A 981 -28.13 -0.75 15.23
C VAL A 981 -28.73 0.58 15.67
N PRO A 982 -27.94 1.50 16.25
CA PRO A 982 -28.39 2.84 16.55
C PRO A 982 -28.88 3.60 15.30
N MET A 983 -29.96 4.35 15.45
CA MET A 983 -30.63 5.12 14.38
C MET A 983 -30.46 6.62 14.58
N GLU A 984 -30.67 7.40 13.51
CA GLU A 984 -30.70 8.86 13.62
C GLU A 984 -31.81 9.32 14.57
N PRO A 985 -31.59 10.36 15.41
CA PRO A 985 -32.59 10.81 16.38
C PRO A 985 -33.93 11.26 15.78
N ASP A 986 -33.94 11.66 14.51
CA ASP A 986 -35.12 12.07 13.76
C ASP A 986 -35.79 10.93 12.95
N THR A 987 -35.31 9.69 13.12
CA THR A 987 -35.88 8.51 12.46
C THR A 987 -37.37 8.41 12.72
N ASP A 988 -38.14 8.32 11.63
CA ASP A 988 -39.59 8.20 11.66
C ASP A 988 -40.09 6.96 10.90
N PHE A 989 -41.40 6.71 11.00
CA PHE A 989 -42.09 5.68 10.23
C PHE A 989 -43.57 6.03 10.07
N VAL A 990 -44.24 5.45 9.08
CA VAL A 990 -45.64 5.80 8.78
C VAL A 990 -46.58 4.90 9.55
N VAL A 991 -47.51 5.49 10.32
CA VAL A 991 -48.66 4.79 10.93
C VAL A 991 -49.94 5.22 10.21
N GLU A 992 -50.57 4.29 9.51
CA GLU A 992 -51.82 4.52 8.77
C GLU A 992 -53.00 3.85 9.46
N GLY A 993 -54.07 4.61 9.70
CA GLY A 993 -55.36 4.09 10.14
C GLY A 993 -56.42 4.15 9.03
N PRO A 994 -57.68 3.78 9.34
CA PRO A 994 -58.78 3.79 8.37
C PRO A 994 -59.07 5.16 7.73
N GLY A 995 -58.66 6.25 8.38
CA GLY A 995 -58.83 7.63 7.91
C GLY A 995 -57.59 8.24 7.24
N GLY A 996 -56.52 7.46 7.03
CA GLY A 996 -55.23 7.94 6.52
C GLY A 996 -54.13 8.01 7.60
N PRO A 997 -53.04 8.77 7.35
CA PRO A 997 -51.91 8.90 8.27
C PRO A 997 -52.33 9.43 9.66
N VAL A 998 -51.80 8.83 10.71
CA VAL A 998 -52.03 9.24 12.10
C VAL A 998 -51.04 10.33 12.49
N ALA A 999 -51.52 11.45 13.01
CA ALA A 999 -50.65 12.50 13.56
C ALA A 999 -50.11 12.11 14.95
N GLY A 1000 -48.84 12.42 15.20
CA GLY A 1000 -48.16 12.12 16.47
C GLY A 1000 -46.73 12.63 16.49
N SER A 1001 -46.01 12.27 17.56
CA SER A 1001 -44.62 12.68 17.80
C SER A 1001 -43.71 11.45 17.97
N PHE A 1002 -42.46 11.59 17.53
CA PHE A 1002 -41.43 10.55 17.65
C PHE A 1002 -40.46 10.87 18.79
N ALA A 1003 -39.99 9.82 19.45
CA ALA A 1003 -38.91 9.86 20.42
C ALA A 1003 -37.98 8.67 20.21
N TYR A 1004 -36.68 8.94 20.11
CA TYR A 1004 -35.65 7.91 19.99
C TYR A 1004 -34.96 7.69 21.35
N ASP A 1005 -34.81 6.42 21.74
CA ASP A 1005 -34.03 5.97 22.89
C ASP A 1005 -32.79 5.24 22.36
N ASP A 1006 -31.64 5.88 22.52
CA ASP A 1006 -30.33 5.44 22.00
C ASP A 1006 -29.79 4.20 22.73
N VAL A 1007 -30.08 4.07 24.03
CA VAL A 1007 -29.67 2.92 24.86
C VAL A 1007 -30.37 1.64 24.41
N THR A 1008 -31.64 1.74 24.04
CA THR A 1008 -32.46 0.59 23.63
C THR A 1008 -32.66 0.49 22.12
N GLN A 1009 -32.08 1.42 21.34
CA GLN A 1009 -32.22 1.51 19.88
C GLN A 1009 -33.69 1.51 19.43
N THR A 1010 -34.54 2.19 20.19
CA THR A 1010 -36.00 2.14 20.04
C THR A 1010 -36.54 3.49 19.59
N VAL A 1011 -37.24 3.53 18.46
CA VAL A 1011 -38.02 4.69 18.02
C VAL A 1011 -39.46 4.48 18.44
N THR A 1012 -40.03 5.44 19.16
CA THR A 1012 -41.40 5.40 19.69
C THR A 1012 -42.26 6.54 19.13
N PHE A 1013 -43.33 6.18 18.43
CA PHE A 1013 -44.39 7.08 17.97
C PHE A 1013 -45.52 7.17 19.00
N THR A 1014 -45.80 8.39 19.47
CA THR A 1014 -46.91 8.70 20.37
C THR A 1014 -48.01 9.45 19.59
N PRO A 1015 -49.21 8.86 19.40
CA PRO A 1015 -50.32 9.54 18.73
C PRO A 1015 -50.75 10.84 19.44
N ASP A 1016 -51.03 11.91 18.68
CA ASP A 1016 -51.51 13.19 19.23
C ASP A 1016 -52.92 13.10 19.82
N ALA A 1017 -53.69 12.13 19.34
CA ALA A 1017 -55.04 11.83 19.80
C ALA A 1017 -55.20 10.32 19.99
N LEU A 1018 -56.18 9.93 20.82
CA LEU A 1018 -56.54 8.53 21.00
C LEU A 1018 -56.86 7.89 19.65
N LEU A 1019 -56.29 6.71 19.41
CA LEU A 1019 -56.60 5.89 18.25
C LEU A 1019 -58.09 5.48 18.29
N ALA A 1020 -58.68 5.27 17.12
CA ALA A 1020 -60.04 4.78 17.02
C ALA A 1020 -60.12 3.37 17.59
N LYS A 1021 -61.16 3.08 18.37
CA LYS A 1021 -61.41 1.75 18.93
C LYS A 1021 -61.82 0.75 17.85
N GLY A 1022 -61.37 -0.50 17.94
CA GLY A 1022 -61.69 -1.59 17.02
C GLY A 1022 -61.17 -1.39 15.59
N ALA A 1023 -60.16 -0.53 15.40
CA ALA A 1023 -59.60 -0.20 14.10
C ALA A 1023 -58.24 -0.87 13.90
N THR A 1024 -57.97 -1.32 12.67
CA THR A 1024 -56.66 -1.85 12.28
C THR A 1024 -55.78 -0.72 11.76
N TYR A 1025 -54.56 -0.67 12.26
CA TYR A 1025 -53.51 0.25 11.87
C TYR A 1025 -52.39 -0.52 11.17
N THR A 1026 -51.85 0.05 10.10
CA THR A 1026 -50.69 -0.48 9.38
C THR A 1026 -49.50 0.43 9.62
N VAL A 1027 -48.36 -0.16 9.94
CA VAL A 1027 -47.11 0.53 10.17
C VAL A 1027 -46.15 0.15 9.05
N THR A 1028 -45.63 1.16 8.35
CA THR A 1028 -44.65 0.98 7.28
C THR A 1028 -43.34 1.64 7.66
N VAL A 1029 -42.29 0.83 7.73
CA VAL A 1029 -40.92 1.23 8.04
C VAL A 1029 -40.08 0.99 6.79
N ALA A 1030 -39.57 2.06 6.18
CA ALA A 1030 -38.76 1.98 4.98
C ALA A 1030 -37.76 3.14 4.90
N GLY A 1031 -36.56 2.88 4.40
CA GLY A 1031 -35.57 3.92 4.11
C GLY A 1031 -34.96 4.59 5.35
N ALA A 1032 -35.10 4.00 6.54
CA ALA A 1032 -34.49 4.54 7.75
C ALA A 1032 -32.96 4.45 7.69
N VAL A 1033 -32.29 5.45 8.24
CA VAL A 1033 -30.82 5.58 8.21
C VAL A 1033 -30.26 5.34 9.61
N SER A 1034 -29.27 4.46 9.72
CA SER A 1034 -28.56 4.23 10.98
C SER A 1034 -27.46 5.27 11.19
N VAL A 1035 -27.18 5.66 12.43
CA VAL A 1035 -25.94 6.40 12.77
C VAL A 1035 -24.70 5.50 12.82
N GLY A 1036 -24.87 4.20 12.54
CA GLY A 1036 -23.82 3.19 12.68
C GLY A 1036 -23.62 2.75 14.13
N ILE A 1037 -22.84 1.69 14.32
CA ILE A 1037 -22.30 1.29 15.62
C ILE A 1037 -20.91 1.91 15.80
N PRO A 1038 -20.38 2.06 17.02
CA PRO A 1038 -19.02 2.54 17.21
C PRO A 1038 -18.01 1.70 16.41
N GLY A 1039 -17.37 2.33 15.42
CA GLY A 1039 -16.46 1.68 14.47
C GLY A 1039 -17.11 1.18 13.17
N GLY A 1040 -18.44 0.97 13.10
CA GLY A 1040 -19.15 0.48 11.91
C GLY A 1040 -19.82 1.55 11.06
N ASP A 1041 -20.07 1.23 9.80
CA ASP A 1041 -20.60 2.17 8.80
C ASP A 1041 -22.08 2.48 9.05
N SER A 1042 -22.51 3.67 8.63
CA SER A 1042 -23.93 3.97 8.44
C SER A 1042 -24.47 3.26 7.20
N GLY A 1043 -25.76 2.92 7.26
CA GLY A 1043 -26.48 2.32 6.14
C GLY A 1043 -27.95 2.71 6.12
N VAL A 1044 -28.53 2.59 4.93
CA VAL A 1044 -29.96 2.79 4.69
C VAL A 1044 -30.64 1.43 4.72
N GLN A 1045 -31.79 1.33 5.40
CA GLN A 1045 -32.61 0.13 5.41
C GLN A 1045 -32.93 -0.33 3.97
N GLN A 1046 -32.42 -1.49 3.58
CA GLN A 1046 -32.61 -2.01 2.22
C GLN A 1046 -33.93 -2.77 2.04
N MET A 1047 -34.48 -3.32 3.13
CA MET A 1047 -35.74 -4.08 3.10
C MET A 1047 -36.82 -3.42 3.96
N PRO A 1048 -37.91 -2.91 3.36
CA PRO A 1048 -39.06 -2.39 4.08
C PRO A 1048 -39.71 -3.43 4.98
N VAL A 1049 -40.18 -2.99 6.14
CA VAL A 1049 -40.94 -3.80 7.10
C VAL A 1049 -42.34 -3.21 7.23
N VAL A 1050 -43.36 -4.04 7.02
CA VAL A 1050 -44.76 -3.68 7.16
C VAL A 1050 -45.41 -4.61 8.18
N PHE A 1051 -46.04 -4.04 9.20
CA PHE A 1051 -46.78 -4.79 10.21
C PHE A 1051 -48.10 -4.09 10.56
N SER A 1052 -49.00 -4.80 11.22
CA SER A 1052 -50.31 -4.25 11.59
C SER A 1052 -50.73 -4.60 13.02
N PHE A 1053 -51.62 -3.79 13.61
CA PHE A 1053 -52.24 -4.10 14.89
C PHE A 1053 -53.68 -3.55 14.94
N THR A 1054 -54.50 -4.10 15.83
CA THR A 1054 -55.90 -3.71 16.01
C THR A 1054 -56.14 -3.24 17.44
N THR A 1055 -56.73 -2.05 17.59
CA THR A 1055 -57.03 -1.44 18.89
C THR A 1055 -58.19 -2.12 19.60
N GLU A 1056 -58.28 -1.93 20.92
CA GLU A 1056 -59.36 -2.42 21.76
C GLU A 1056 -60.72 -2.02 21.16
N PRO A 1057 -61.69 -2.94 21.12
CA PRO A 1057 -63.01 -2.61 20.62
C PRO A 1057 -63.70 -1.59 21.54
N PRO A 1058 -64.60 -0.76 21.00
CA PRO A 1058 -65.38 0.17 21.81
C PRO A 1058 -66.18 -0.58 22.87
N THR A 1059 -66.23 -0.01 24.08
CA THR A 1059 -67.01 -0.60 25.15
C THR A 1059 -68.50 -0.49 24.83
N VAL A 1060 -69.29 -1.38 25.40
CA VAL A 1060 -70.74 -1.38 25.20
C VAL A 1060 -71.39 -0.01 25.47
N PRO A 1061 -71.08 0.73 26.57
CA PRO A 1061 -71.61 2.08 26.78
C PRO A 1061 -71.21 3.05 25.66
N GLU A 1062 -69.96 3.01 25.21
CA GLU A 1062 -69.46 3.92 24.15
C GLU A 1062 -70.18 3.68 22.82
N LEU A 1063 -70.49 2.43 22.49
CA LEU A 1063 -71.30 2.12 21.31
C LEU A 1063 -72.75 2.61 21.44
N PHE A 1064 -73.35 2.49 22.63
CA PHE A 1064 -74.68 3.06 22.89
C PHE A 1064 -74.68 4.58 22.75
N ASP A 1065 -73.64 5.26 23.24
CA ASP A 1065 -73.47 6.71 23.13
C ASP A 1065 -73.22 7.18 21.69
N ALA A 1066 -72.40 6.46 20.92
CA ALA A 1066 -72.15 6.76 19.51
C ALA A 1066 -73.42 6.64 18.67
N LEU A 1067 -74.12 5.51 18.78
CA LEU A 1067 -75.38 5.28 18.07
C LEU A 1067 -76.47 6.29 18.48
N ARG A 1068 -76.47 6.72 19.75
CA ARG A 1068 -77.33 7.79 20.25
C ARG A 1068 -76.96 9.14 19.61
N ALA A 1069 -75.68 9.47 19.49
CA ALA A 1069 -75.21 10.71 18.90
C ALA A 1069 -75.60 10.81 17.41
N ASP A 1070 -75.46 9.72 16.65
CA ASP A 1070 -75.80 9.69 15.23
C ASP A 1070 -77.30 9.87 15.00
N ILE A 1071 -78.16 9.19 15.77
CA ILE A 1071 -79.61 9.42 15.67
C ILE A 1071 -79.96 10.87 15.97
N ASN A 1072 -79.33 11.49 16.98
CA ASN A 1072 -79.55 12.90 17.30
C ASN A 1072 -79.07 13.82 16.17
N SER A 1073 -77.92 13.52 15.55
CA SER A 1073 -77.39 14.26 14.40
C SER A 1073 -78.32 14.20 13.20
N LEU A 1074 -78.84 13.02 12.86
CA LEU A 1074 -79.79 12.82 11.76
C LEU A 1074 -81.10 13.59 11.98
N VAL A 1075 -81.57 13.65 13.23
CA VAL A 1075 -82.73 14.49 13.58
C VAL A 1075 -82.41 15.97 13.45
N ALA A 1076 -81.22 16.40 13.88
CA ALA A 1076 -80.79 17.80 13.81
C ALA A 1076 -80.60 18.29 12.37
N ASN A 1077 -80.06 17.44 11.49
CA ASN A 1077 -79.81 17.74 10.07
C ASN A 1077 -81.06 17.62 9.20
N GLY A 1078 -82.16 17.07 9.74
CA GLY A 1078 -83.43 16.89 9.02
C GLY A 1078 -83.50 15.62 8.18
N ASP A 1079 -82.48 14.77 8.25
CA ASP A 1079 -82.39 13.48 7.56
C ASP A 1079 -83.27 12.39 8.21
N MET A 1080 -83.76 12.64 9.43
CA MET A 1080 -84.72 11.80 10.14
C MET A 1080 -85.78 12.64 10.84
N TYR A 1081 -87.05 12.23 10.75
CA TYR A 1081 -88.12 12.89 11.49
C TYR A 1081 -87.91 12.76 13.01
N ALA A 1082 -88.07 13.87 13.74
CA ALA A 1082 -87.91 13.89 15.19
C ALA A 1082 -88.77 12.86 15.94
N PHE A 1083 -89.95 12.50 15.41
CA PHE A 1083 -90.78 11.44 15.99
C PHE A 1083 -90.12 10.06 15.88
N ASP A 1084 -89.54 9.76 14.72
CA ASP A 1084 -88.90 8.48 14.42
C ASP A 1084 -87.57 8.36 15.17
N GLY A 1085 -86.77 9.44 15.23
CA GLY A 1085 -85.54 9.49 16.03
C GLY A 1085 -85.77 9.34 17.53
N ASN A 1086 -86.76 10.04 18.11
CA ASN A 1086 -87.12 9.87 19.53
C ASN A 1086 -87.54 8.44 19.86
N ARG A 1087 -88.21 7.75 18.93
CA ARG A 1087 -88.61 6.35 19.12
C ARG A 1087 -87.40 5.41 19.12
N LEU A 1088 -86.45 5.64 18.21
CA LEU A 1088 -85.19 4.89 18.16
C LEU A 1088 -84.36 5.11 19.42
N LEU A 1089 -84.19 6.36 19.85
CA LEU A 1089 -83.48 6.72 21.10
C LEU A 1089 -84.10 6.04 22.33
N ASN A 1090 -85.44 6.07 22.49
CA ASN A 1090 -86.09 5.40 23.61
C ASN A 1090 -85.86 3.89 23.64
N ARG A 1091 -85.76 3.25 22.47
CA ARG A 1091 -85.45 1.81 22.40
C ARG A 1091 -84.00 1.55 22.73
N LEU A 1092 -83.10 2.41 22.25
CA LEU A 1092 -81.67 2.36 22.50
C LEU A 1092 -81.36 2.54 23.99
N ASP A 1093 -81.90 3.59 24.62
CA ASP A 1093 -81.77 3.87 26.05
C ASP A 1093 -82.31 2.71 26.90
N ARG A 1094 -83.41 2.09 26.47
CA ARG A 1094 -83.98 0.95 27.19
C ARG A 1094 -83.13 -0.31 27.02
N ALA A 1095 -82.48 -0.49 25.88
CA ALA A 1095 -81.55 -1.59 25.66
C ALA A 1095 -80.30 -1.41 26.52
N GLU A 1096 -79.74 -0.21 26.57
CA GLU A 1096 -78.59 0.13 27.43
C GLU A 1096 -78.91 -0.10 28.91
N GLN A 1097 -80.03 0.43 29.41
CA GLN A 1097 -80.46 0.24 30.80
C GLN A 1097 -80.64 -1.24 31.16
N LEU A 1098 -81.11 -2.07 30.23
CA LEU A 1098 -81.23 -3.51 30.45
C LEU A 1098 -79.85 -4.18 30.52
N TRP A 1099 -78.91 -3.75 29.68
CA TRP A 1099 -77.55 -4.24 29.73
C TRP A 1099 -76.85 -3.85 31.04
N GLU A 1100 -76.93 -2.58 31.47
CA GLU A 1100 -76.31 -2.08 32.71
C GLU A 1100 -76.73 -2.84 33.98
N ILE A 1101 -77.99 -3.32 34.03
CA ILE A 1101 -78.51 -4.12 35.17
C ILE A 1101 -78.22 -5.62 35.04
N GLY A 1102 -77.34 -6.03 34.12
CA GLY A 1102 -76.94 -7.42 33.91
C GLY A 1102 -78.02 -8.28 33.23
N ARG A 1103 -78.77 -7.71 32.27
CA ARG A 1103 -79.80 -8.43 31.47
C ARG A 1103 -79.50 -8.43 29.96
N PRO A 1104 -78.33 -8.93 29.50
CA PRO A 1104 -77.87 -8.84 28.11
C PRO A 1104 -78.84 -9.44 27.09
N VAL A 1105 -79.42 -10.62 27.33
CA VAL A 1105 -80.39 -11.26 26.42
C VAL A 1105 -81.63 -10.39 26.16
N PHE A 1106 -82.05 -9.60 27.15
CA PHE A 1106 -83.19 -8.69 26.99
C PHE A 1106 -82.77 -7.40 26.27
N ALA A 1107 -81.53 -6.94 26.44
CA ALA A 1107 -80.95 -5.85 25.69
C ALA A 1107 -80.82 -6.21 24.19
N THR A 1108 -80.30 -7.40 23.86
CA THR A 1108 -80.22 -7.93 22.49
C THR A 1108 -81.58 -7.96 21.80
N ARG A 1109 -82.64 -8.42 22.48
CA ARG A 1109 -84.00 -8.38 21.92
C ARG A 1109 -84.52 -6.98 21.67
N ARG A 1110 -84.10 -5.99 22.47
CA ARG A 1110 -84.48 -4.59 22.27
C ARG A 1110 -83.74 -3.98 21.09
N LEU A 1111 -82.46 -4.31 20.92
CA LEU A 1111 -81.64 -3.93 19.77
C LEU A 1111 -82.13 -4.57 18.46
N ALA A 1112 -82.51 -5.85 18.46
CA ALA A 1112 -83.16 -6.48 17.30
C ALA A 1112 -84.47 -5.76 16.91
N GLY A 1113 -85.27 -5.37 17.90
CA GLY A 1113 -86.47 -4.56 17.67
C GLY A 1113 -86.19 -3.09 17.31
N PHE A 1114 -84.96 -2.62 17.51
CA PHE A 1114 -84.47 -1.31 17.05
C PHE A 1114 -84.03 -1.40 15.58
N ILE A 1115 -83.32 -2.47 15.19
CA ILE A 1115 -82.98 -2.81 13.80
C ILE A 1115 -84.25 -2.95 12.94
N ASP A 1116 -85.25 -3.70 13.41
CA ASP A 1116 -86.56 -3.82 12.74
C ASP A 1116 -87.22 -2.45 12.46
N ASP A 1117 -87.08 -1.52 13.41
CA ASP A 1117 -87.61 -0.17 13.29
C ASP A 1117 -86.80 0.65 12.27
N ILE A 1118 -85.47 0.54 12.23
CA ILE A 1118 -84.61 1.16 11.20
C ILE A 1118 -84.95 0.63 9.81
N GLU A 1119 -84.93 -0.69 9.60
CA GLU A 1119 -85.24 -1.28 8.30
C GLU A 1119 -86.65 -0.91 7.83
N ARG A 1120 -87.60 -0.80 8.77
CA ARG A 1120 -88.94 -0.31 8.45
C ARG A 1120 -88.89 1.12 7.95
N LEU A 1121 -88.12 2.02 8.59
CA LEU A 1121 -87.97 3.41 8.16
C LEU A 1121 -87.36 3.51 6.76
N VAL A 1122 -86.34 2.69 6.46
CA VAL A 1122 -85.77 2.57 5.10
C VAL A 1122 -86.83 2.09 4.11
N ARG A 1123 -87.55 1.00 4.40
CA ARG A 1123 -88.60 0.44 3.51
C ARG A 1123 -89.73 1.42 3.19
N ILE A 1124 -90.07 2.32 4.11
CA ILE A 1124 -91.12 3.33 3.90
C ILE A 1124 -90.57 4.68 3.40
N GLY A 1125 -89.27 4.75 3.05
CA GLY A 1125 -88.62 5.93 2.47
C GLY A 1125 -88.47 7.11 3.43
N ARG A 1126 -88.37 6.84 4.73
CA ARG A 1126 -88.21 7.87 5.79
C ARG A 1126 -86.80 7.95 6.36
N LEU A 1127 -85.92 7.08 5.91
CA LEU A 1127 -84.50 7.08 6.19
C LEU A 1127 -83.79 6.63 4.93
N ASP A 1128 -82.67 7.27 4.59
CA ASP A 1128 -81.84 6.84 3.47
C ASP A 1128 -81.31 5.42 3.73
N ALA A 1129 -81.20 4.61 2.67
CA ALA A 1129 -80.79 3.22 2.81
C ALA A 1129 -79.36 3.09 3.33
N ALA A 1130 -78.42 3.92 2.86
CA ALA A 1130 -77.03 3.86 3.32
C ALA A 1130 -76.90 4.29 4.78
N ILE A 1131 -77.67 5.30 5.21
CA ILE A 1131 -77.74 5.72 6.61
C ILE A 1131 -78.39 4.64 7.49
N GLY A 1132 -79.44 4.00 6.98
CA GLY A 1132 -80.11 2.90 7.68
C GLY A 1132 -79.19 1.69 7.87
N ASP A 1133 -78.45 1.30 6.83
CA ASP A 1133 -77.50 0.19 6.88
C ASP A 1133 -76.38 0.48 7.90
N ASP A 1134 -75.90 1.72 7.99
CA ASP A 1134 -74.91 2.13 8.99
C ASP A 1134 -75.43 2.01 10.43
N LEU A 1135 -76.64 2.54 10.71
CA LEU A 1135 -77.24 2.43 12.05
C LEU A 1135 -77.57 0.97 12.44
N VAL A 1136 -77.92 0.11 11.47
CA VAL A 1136 -78.10 -1.32 11.71
C VAL A 1136 -76.77 -1.96 12.08
N MET A 1137 -75.71 -1.67 11.33
CA MET A 1137 -74.37 -2.19 11.58
C MET A 1137 -73.86 -1.81 12.98
N GLN A 1138 -74.08 -0.56 13.41
CA GLN A 1138 -73.74 -0.11 14.76
C GLN A 1138 -74.55 -0.85 15.85
N ALA A 1139 -75.84 -1.11 15.63
CA ALA A 1139 -76.68 -1.85 16.57
C ALA A 1139 -76.31 -3.34 16.65
N GLU A 1140 -75.92 -3.94 15.52
CA GLU A 1140 -75.41 -5.31 15.45
C GLU A 1140 -74.07 -5.44 16.18
N ALA A 1141 -73.17 -4.47 16.05
CA ALA A 1141 -71.92 -4.44 16.80
C ALA A 1141 -72.16 -4.42 18.33
N ILE A 1142 -73.17 -3.70 18.82
CA ILE A 1142 -73.58 -3.75 20.23
C ILE A 1142 -74.11 -5.13 20.61
N ILE A 1143 -74.96 -5.74 19.76
CA ILE A 1143 -75.53 -7.08 19.99
C ILE A 1143 -74.43 -8.11 20.16
N ASP A 1144 -73.47 -8.12 19.24
CA ASP A 1144 -72.37 -9.09 19.21
C ASP A 1144 -71.49 -8.96 20.46
N LEU A 1145 -71.28 -7.74 20.96
CA LEU A 1145 -70.46 -7.48 22.14
C LEU A 1145 -71.16 -7.85 23.46
N ILE A 1146 -72.48 -7.65 23.57
CA ILE A 1146 -73.23 -7.95 24.80
C ILE A 1146 -73.76 -9.38 24.89
N ASN A 1147 -73.70 -10.14 23.80
CA ASN A 1147 -74.17 -11.51 23.71
C ASN A 1147 -73.28 -12.35 22.78
N PRO A 1148 -72.00 -12.58 23.16
CA PRO A 1148 -71.09 -13.42 22.40
C PRO A 1148 -71.52 -14.90 22.35
#